data_AF-A0A937WYX9-F1
#
_entry.id   AF-A0A937WYX9-F1
#
_cell.length_a   1.000
_cell.length_b   1.000
_cell.length_c   1.000
_cell.angle_alpha   90.00
_cell.angle_beta   90.00
_cell.angle_gamma   90.00
#
_symmetry.space_group_name_H-M   'P 1'
#
loop_
_entity.id
_entity.type
_entity.pdbx_description
1 polymer ?
#
loop_
_entity_poly.entity_id
_entity_poly.type
_entity_poly.pdbx_seq_one_letter_code
_entity_poly.pdbx_strand_id
1 'polypeptide(L)'
;MGNGNKNGFGAETALKVGGHTYIYYALPATERAGAGKISRLPFSLKVMVENLLRHEDGVNVTHEDIAAVSASISEGPSDREIAFTPARVLMQDFTGVPAVVDLAAMRDAIRQFGGNPDRINPLQTVDLVIDHSVQVDEYGTPGAFAGNVTREYERNQERYLFLKWGQKAFHNFRVVPPGTGIVHQVNLEYLADVVYTREKDGKVFAFPDTVVGTDSHTTMINGIGVVGWGVGGIEAEAAMLGQPVAMLIPEVVGFRLSGTLPAGSTATDLVLTVTQMLRKHGVVGKFVEFYGPGLDALSLADRATIANMAPEYGATIGFFPIDARTLEYMWLSGRDEHAVALTEAYARAQGLFRDADTPDPVFRDTLALNLDSVEPSLAGPRRPQDRVTLGQTKRSFRQELSVMAKDENADPVAVTTWIEGDGQTAPGTLGKKVSVATTDAVFDLAHGSVVIAAITSCTNTSNPAVLVAAGLLAKKAVERGLTTCPWVKTSLAPGSQVVTEYLKDTGLLSYLEQLRFHVVGYGCTTCIGNSGPVPEPIADAIRKEKLVAAAVLSGNRNFEGRVNPVVRANYLASPPLVVAYALAGRIDIDLTTEPMGVDRTGRPVYLKDIWPSETEIRDAVSRSVRRDMFRRIYADVFRGDDRWAALDAPSGELYAWDDVSTYVKLPPYFEGMSAEPPPLRDLHGARVLAVLGDSVTTDHISPAGSIQPDGPAGKYLIANGVSPKEFNSYGARRGNHEVMVRGTFANIRLRNFMAPGTEGGWTKKAPDGETMSIYDAAMVYRAQGTPLVVIAGKEYGSGSSRDWAAKGPNLLGVKAAIAETYERIHRSNLIGMGILPLQFKDGQNRETLGLTGFETLDIAGIENGLSPRQDTTVQATRPNGTTFSFTATIRIDTPIEVEYYRHGGILQYVLRGMIGR
;
A
#
# COMPACT_ATOMS: atom_id res chain seq x y z
N MET A 1 1.47 -30.37 -6.98
CA MET A 1 1.16 -31.79 -6.69
C MET A 1 -0.26 -31.83 -6.20
N GLY A 2 -1.12 -32.64 -6.78
CA GLY A 2 -2.50 -32.75 -6.31
C GLY A 2 -3.14 -34.02 -6.83
N ASN A 3 -3.87 -34.71 -5.97
CA ASN A 3 -5.02 -35.49 -6.42
C ASN A 3 -5.83 -34.60 -7.38
N GLY A 4 -6.30 -35.12 -8.51
CA GLY A 4 -7.13 -34.35 -9.43
C GLY A 4 -8.31 -33.68 -8.70
N ASN A 5 -8.81 -32.56 -9.25
CA ASN A 5 -9.95 -31.85 -8.68
C ASN A 5 -11.10 -32.85 -8.43
N LYS A 6 -11.63 -32.86 -7.20
CA LYS A 6 -12.64 -33.83 -6.76
C LYS A 6 -14.02 -33.58 -7.37
N ASN A 7 -14.32 -32.33 -7.72
CA ASN A 7 -15.59 -31.89 -8.27
C ASN A 7 -16.78 -32.42 -7.46
N GLY A 8 -16.72 -32.29 -6.14
CA GLY A 8 -17.63 -32.92 -5.19
C GLY A 8 -19.10 -32.51 -5.34
N PHE A 9 -19.36 -31.38 -5.99
CA PHE A 9 -20.71 -30.89 -6.30
C PHE A 9 -21.14 -31.14 -7.76
N GLY A 10 -20.32 -31.78 -8.60
CA GLY A 10 -20.62 -31.98 -10.01
C GLY A 10 -20.76 -30.66 -10.78
N ALA A 11 -19.95 -29.66 -10.45
CA ALA A 11 -20.03 -28.29 -10.95
C ALA A 11 -19.30 -28.08 -12.29
N GLU A 12 -18.35 -28.95 -12.67
CA GLU A 12 -17.65 -28.85 -13.97
C GLU A 12 -18.64 -28.88 -15.14
N THR A 13 -18.64 -27.82 -15.96
CA THR A 13 -19.46 -27.70 -17.15
C THR A 13 -18.76 -26.92 -18.26
N ALA A 14 -19.37 -26.85 -19.44
CA ALA A 14 -18.80 -26.21 -20.62
C ALA A 14 -19.54 -24.91 -20.99
N LEU A 15 -18.79 -23.88 -21.33
CA LEU A 15 -19.27 -22.59 -21.85
C LEU A 15 -18.77 -22.39 -23.28
N LYS A 16 -19.66 -22.05 -24.22
CA LYS A 16 -19.30 -21.75 -25.61
C LYS A 16 -19.38 -20.25 -25.86
N VAL A 17 -18.29 -19.66 -26.33
CA VAL A 17 -18.19 -18.23 -26.68
C VAL A 17 -17.39 -18.11 -27.97
N GLY A 18 -17.92 -17.44 -28.99
CA GLY A 18 -17.17 -17.12 -30.22
C GLY A 18 -16.55 -18.32 -30.94
N GLY A 19 -17.15 -19.52 -30.86
CA GLY A 19 -16.59 -20.76 -31.43
C GLY A 19 -15.56 -21.49 -30.55
N HIS A 20 -15.16 -20.90 -29.42
CA HIS A 20 -14.30 -21.52 -28.42
C HIS A 20 -15.15 -22.21 -27.34
N THR A 21 -14.64 -23.31 -26.79
CA THR A 21 -15.24 -24.03 -25.66
C THR A 21 -14.34 -23.91 -24.44
N TYR A 22 -14.90 -23.44 -23.34
CA TYR A 22 -14.23 -23.29 -22.06
C TYR A 22 -14.85 -24.24 -21.04
N ILE A 23 -14.03 -24.75 -20.13
CA ILE A 23 -14.49 -25.51 -18.96
C ILE A 23 -14.51 -24.60 -17.74
N TYR A 24 -15.55 -24.68 -16.93
CA TYR A 24 -15.64 -23.90 -15.69
C TYR A 24 -16.46 -24.64 -14.63
N TYR A 25 -16.34 -24.22 -13.37
CA TYR A 25 -17.09 -24.78 -12.25
C TYR A 25 -18.30 -23.88 -11.95
N ALA A 26 -19.50 -24.36 -12.27
CA ALA A 26 -20.72 -23.56 -12.27
C ALA A 26 -21.33 -23.38 -10.88
N LEU A 27 -21.35 -22.15 -10.39
CA LEU A 27 -22.01 -21.76 -9.13
C LEU A 27 -23.49 -22.17 -9.06
N PRO A 28 -24.31 -22.00 -10.13
CA PRO A 28 -25.70 -22.45 -10.09
C PRO A 28 -25.85 -23.98 -9.99
N ALA A 29 -24.88 -24.75 -10.50
CA ALA A 29 -24.89 -26.20 -10.36
C ALA A 29 -24.56 -26.61 -8.91
N THR A 30 -23.58 -25.95 -8.30
CA THR A 30 -23.21 -26.12 -6.89
C THR A 30 -24.38 -25.81 -5.94
N GLU A 31 -25.14 -24.75 -6.19
CA GLU A 31 -26.35 -24.43 -5.40
C GLU A 31 -27.43 -25.51 -5.55
N ARG A 32 -27.68 -25.99 -6.77
CA ARG A 32 -28.62 -27.10 -7.02
C ARG A 32 -28.18 -28.41 -6.36
N ALA A 33 -26.87 -28.63 -6.21
CA ALA A 33 -26.30 -29.77 -5.51
C ALA A 33 -26.39 -29.64 -3.96
N GLY A 34 -26.96 -28.54 -3.44
CA GLY A 34 -27.27 -28.40 -2.02
C GLY A 34 -26.20 -27.68 -1.19
N ALA A 35 -25.22 -27.00 -1.81
CA ALA A 35 -24.15 -26.31 -1.08
C ALA A 35 -24.63 -25.12 -0.24
N GLY A 36 -25.78 -24.51 -0.57
CA GLY A 36 -26.29 -23.29 0.06
C GLY A 36 -26.84 -22.30 -0.96
N LYS A 37 -27.39 -21.17 -0.49
CA LYS A 37 -28.04 -20.14 -1.34
C LYS A 37 -27.02 -19.23 -2.03
N ILE A 38 -26.18 -19.78 -2.90
CA ILE A 38 -25.09 -19.07 -3.58
C ILE A 38 -25.61 -17.87 -4.38
N SER A 39 -26.79 -17.99 -5.00
CA SER A 39 -27.45 -16.91 -5.74
C SER A 39 -27.62 -15.59 -4.95
N ARG A 40 -27.73 -15.66 -3.62
CA ARG A 40 -27.90 -14.51 -2.72
C ARG A 40 -26.62 -14.03 -2.04
N LEU A 41 -25.49 -14.71 -2.25
CA LEU A 41 -24.19 -14.29 -1.73
C LEU A 41 -23.77 -12.92 -2.30
N PRO A 42 -23.04 -12.11 -1.51
CA PRO A 42 -22.18 -11.07 -2.04
C PRO A 42 -21.36 -11.58 -3.21
N PHE A 43 -21.19 -10.76 -4.24
CA PHE A 43 -20.45 -11.14 -5.46
C PHE A 43 -19.00 -11.52 -5.14
N SER A 44 -18.38 -10.83 -4.17
CA SER A 44 -17.05 -11.16 -3.66
C SER A 44 -16.97 -12.58 -3.07
N LEU A 45 -18.00 -13.05 -2.36
CA LEU A 45 -18.08 -14.43 -1.86
C LEU A 45 -18.38 -15.45 -2.96
N LYS A 46 -19.16 -15.08 -3.98
CA LYS A 46 -19.34 -15.95 -5.17
C LYS A 46 -18.01 -16.26 -5.85
N VAL A 47 -17.11 -15.27 -5.95
CA VAL A 47 -15.73 -15.48 -6.45
C VAL A 47 -14.93 -16.41 -5.52
N MET A 48 -15.10 -16.31 -4.19
CA MET A 48 -14.47 -17.24 -3.25
C MET A 48 -14.98 -18.68 -3.43
N VAL A 49 -16.28 -18.87 -3.59
CA VAL A 49 -16.87 -20.21 -3.83
C VAL A 49 -16.33 -20.80 -5.13
N GLU A 50 -16.22 -20.02 -6.21
CA GLU A 50 -15.59 -20.50 -7.46
C GLU A 50 -14.14 -20.93 -7.23
N ASN A 51 -13.38 -20.12 -6.49
CA ASN A 51 -11.97 -20.40 -6.22
C ASN A 51 -11.81 -21.75 -5.50
N LEU A 52 -12.61 -21.97 -4.45
CA LEU A 52 -12.59 -23.22 -3.71
C LEU A 52 -13.03 -24.41 -4.58
N LEU A 53 -14.12 -24.28 -5.35
CA LEU A 53 -14.58 -25.34 -6.27
C LEU A 53 -13.49 -25.79 -7.24
N ARG A 54 -12.75 -24.84 -7.82
CA ARG A 54 -11.70 -25.13 -8.80
C ARG A 54 -10.45 -25.76 -8.18
N HIS A 55 -10.26 -25.62 -6.87
CA HIS A 55 -9.10 -26.14 -6.14
C HIS A 55 -9.43 -27.25 -5.13
N GLU A 56 -10.64 -27.82 -5.17
CA GLU A 56 -11.06 -28.92 -4.30
C GLU A 56 -10.16 -30.16 -4.48
N ASP A 57 -9.26 -30.39 -3.52
CA ASP A 57 -8.27 -31.47 -3.52
C ASP A 57 -8.47 -32.47 -2.36
N GLY A 58 -9.36 -32.13 -1.41
CA GLY A 58 -9.64 -32.89 -0.20
C GLY A 58 -8.57 -32.76 0.90
N VAL A 59 -7.61 -31.84 0.74
CA VAL A 59 -6.53 -31.59 1.69
C VAL A 59 -6.47 -30.12 2.06
N ASN A 60 -6.21 -29.24 1.10
CA ASN A 60 -6.18 -27.79 1.31
C ASN A 60 -7.57 -27.20 1.14
N VAL A 61 -8.36 -27.74 0.21
CA VAL A 61 -9.76 -27.35 0.01
C VAL A 61 -10.62 -28.60 0.09
N THR A 62 -11.50 -28.61 1.09
CA THR A 62 -12.46 -29.69 1.33
C THR A 62 -13.86 -29.34 0.83
N HIS A 63 -14.69 -30.36 0.68
CA HIS A 63 -16.09 -30.21 0.33
C HIS A 63 -16.83 -29.31 1.34
N GLU A 64 -16.48 -29.47 2.62
CA GLU A 64 -17.05 -28.72 3.74
C GLU A 64 -16.63 -27.25 3.74
N ASP A 65 -15.45 -26.90 3.23
CA ASP A 65 -15.03 -25.49 3.11
C ASP A 65 -15.90 -24.74 2.10
N ILE A 66 -16.18 -25.38 0.95
CA ILE A 66 -17.06 -24.84 -0.09
C ILE A 66 -18.49 -24.67 0.44
N ALA A 67 -19.01 -25.67 1.15
CA ALA A 67 -20.34 -25.60 1.77
C ALA A 67 -20.40 -24.48 2.84
N ALA A 68 -19.37 -24.33 3.66
CA ALA A 68 -19.34 -23.31 4.71
C ALA A 68 -19.37 -21.88 4.14
N VAL A 69 -18.59 -21.59 3.09
CA VAL A 69 -18.67 -20.27 2.42
C VAL A 69 -20.05 -20.06 1.79
N SER A 70 -20.60 -21.12 1.19
CA SER A 70 -21.92 -21.09 0.54
C SER A 70 -23.08 -20.88 1.52
N ALA A 71 -22.93 -21.34 2.76
CA ALA A 71 -23.91 -21.18 3.84
C ALA A 71 -23.67 -19.93 4.73
N SER A 72 -22.51 -19.27 4.61
CA SER A 72 -22.05 -18.21 5.51
C SER A 72 -23.05 -17.08 5.81
N ILE A 73 -23.92 -16.72 4.85
CA ILE A 73 -24.97 -15.70 5.09
C ILE A 73 -25.93 -16.11 6.21
N SER A 74 -26.25 -17.40 6.32
CA SER A 74 -27.30 -17.91 7.20
C SER A 74 -26.79 -18.31 8.59
N GLU A 75 -25.48 -18.49 8.76
CA GLU A 75 -24.88 -19.16 9.94
C GLU A 75 -24.10 -18.21 10.87
N GLY A 76 -23.95 -16.93 10.51
CA GLY A 76 -23.24 -15.94 11.34
C GLY A 76 -21.72 -15.92 11.11
N PRO A 77 -20.91 -15.28 11.99
CA PRO A 77 -19.46 -15.24 11.82
C PRO A 77 -18.90 -16.64 11.99
N SER A 78 -17.98 -17.00 11.10
CA SER A 78 -17.31 -18.29 11.15
C SER A 78 -15.84 -18.08 11.48
N ASP A 79 -15.33 -18.82 12.46
CA ASP A 79 -13.90 -18.96 12.70
C ASP A 79 -13.26 -20.02 11.77
N ARG A 80 -14.02 -20.47 10.75
CA ARG A 80 -13.52 -21.44 9.77
C ARG A 80 -12.51 -20.79 8.84
N GLU A 81 -11.39 -21.47 8.67
CA GLU A 81 -10.36 -21.14 7.70
C GLU A 81 -10.71 -21.73 6.33
N ILE A 82 -10.36 -21.00 5.27
CA ILE A 82 -10.41 -21.43 3.89
C ILE A 82 -9.08 -21.15 3.19
N ALA A 83 -8.75 -21.99 2.20
CA ALA A 83 -7.54 -21.87 1.41
C ALA A 83 -7.84 -21.17 0.07
N PHE A 84 -7.36 -19.93 -0.09
CA PHE A 84 -7.53 -19.15 -1.30
C PHE A 84 -6.31 -19.24 -2.21
N THR A 85 -6.49 -19.70 -3.45
CA THR A 85 -5.39 -19.77 -4.43
C THR A 85 -5.56 -18.68 -5.49
N PRO A 86 -4.73 -17.61 -5.48
CA PRO A 86 -4.87 -16.51 -6.43
C PRO A 86 -4.62 -16.97 -7.89
N ALA A 87 -5.25 -16.31 -8.85
CA ALA A 87 -4.98 -16.57 -10.28
C ALA A 87 -3.59 -16.10 -10.69
N ARG A 88 -3.14 -14.98 -10.13
CA ARG A 88 -1.85 -14.32 -10.40
C ARG A 88 -1.33 -13.54 -9.18
N VAL A 89 -0.07 -13.13 -9.25
CA VAL A 89 0.59 -12.29 -8.24
C VAL A 89 1.10 -11.00 -8.88
N LEU A 90 0.89 -9.86 -8.20
CA LEU A 90 1.31 -8.54 -8.66
C LEU A 90 2.39 -7.96 -7.73
N MET A 91 3.43 -7.37 -8.29
CA MET A 91 4.56 -6.86 -7.54
C MET A 91 5.01 -5.50 -8.06
N GLN A 92 5.71 -4.77 -7.21
CA GLN A 92 6.41 -3.53 -7.53
C GLN A 92 7.87 -3.61 -7.07
N ASP A 93 8.78 -2.81 -7.61
CA ASP A 93 10.23 -3.01 -7.45
C ASP A 93 10.80 -2.90 -6.01
N PHE A 94 10.21 -2.12 -5.11
CA PHE A 94 10.61 -2.08 -3.69
C PHE A 94 10.28 -3.38 -2.94
N THR A 95 9.24 -4.12 -3.29
CA THR A 95 8.92 -5.42 -2.67
C THR A 95 9.27 -6.61 -3.57
N GLY A 96 9.44 -6.37 -4.86
CA GLY A 96 9.85 -7.35 -5.84
C GLY A 96 11.34 -7.68 -5.78
N VAL A 97 12.21 -6.68 -5.55
CA VAL A 97 13.65 -6.97 -5.33
C VAL A 97 13.87 -7.95 -4.16
N PRO A 98 13.39 -7.70 -2.92
CA PRO A 98 13.59 -8.66 -1.84
C PRO A 98 12.94 -10.03 -2.12
N ALA A 99 11.80 -10.09 -2.81
CA ALA A 99 11.18 -11.36 -3.14
C ALA A 99 11.96 -12.18 -4.19
N VAL A 100 12.53 -11.52 -5.21
CA VAL A 100 13.43 -12.19 -6.15
C VAL A 100 14.73 -12.61 -5.46
N VAL A 101 15.21 -11.85 -4.47
CA VAL A 101 16.34 -12.26 -3.59
C VAL A 101 16.00 -13.51 -2.80
N ASP A 102 14.80 -13.59 -2.23
CA ASP A 102 14.35 -14.76 -1.47
C ASP A 102 14.24 -16.01 -2.37
N LEU A 103 13.66 -15.88 -3.57
CA LEU A 103 13.62 -16.97 -4.54
C LEU A 103 15.02 -17.42 -4.97
N ALA A 104 15.95 -16.48 -5.19
CA ALA A 104 17.35 -16.80 -5.50
C ALA A 104 18.04 -17.53 -4.34
N ALA A 105 17.84 -17.07 -3.10
CA ALA A 105 18.37 -17.72 -1.90
C ALA A 105 17.77 -19.11 -1.66
N MET A 106 16.47 -19.30 -1.98
CA MET A 106 15.82 -20.60 -1.94
C MET A 106 16.39 -21.57 -2.99
N ARG A 107 16.76 -21.09 -4.18
CA ARG A 107 17.47 -21.90 -5.20
C ARG A 107 18.85 -22.36 -4.71
N ASP A 108 19.59 -21.50 -4.02
CA ASP A 108 20.85 -21.90 -3.40
C ASP A 108 20.62 -22.91 -2.27
N ALA A 109 19.63 -22.67 -1.42
CA ALA A 109 19.32 -23.55 -0.30
C ALA A 109 18.87 -24.94 -0.78
N ILE A 110 17.95 -25.04 -1.74
CA ILE A 110 17.50 -26.36 -2.26
C ILE A 110 18.66 -27.13 -2.90
N ARG A 111 19.59 -26.43 -3.56
CA ARG A 111 20.81 -27.04 -4.11
C ARG A 111 21.73 -27.59 -3.03
N GLN A 112 21.88 -26.88 -1.91
CA GLN A 112 22.67 -27.37 -0.77
C GLN A 112 22.08 -28.65 -0.17
N PHE A 113 20.76 -28.83 -0.25
CA PHE A 113 20.08 -30.09 0.11
C PHE A 113 20.07 -31.14 -1.02
N GLY A 114 20.74 -30.89 -2.16
CA GLY A 114 20.81 -31.81 -3.29
C GLY A 114 19.56 -31.85 -4.17
N GLY A 115 18.61 -30.92 -3.99
CA GLY A 115 17.42 -30.80 -4.83
C GLY A 115 17.63 -29.96 -6.09
N ASN A 116 16.64 -29.96 -6.98
CA ASN A 116 16.68 -29.19 -8.24
C ASN A 116 16.26 -27.72 -8.02
N PRO A 117 17.13 -26.72 -8.30
CA PRO A 117 16.80 -25.29 -8.24
C PRO A 117 15.57 -24.87 -9.04
N ASP A 118 15.31 -25.49 -10.19
CA ASP A 118 14.19 -25.12 -11.08
C ASP A 118 12.82 -25.36 -10.44
N ARG A 119 12.76 -26.16 -9.38
CA ARG A 119 11.52 -26.35 -8.61
C ARG A 119 11.12 -25.10 -7.82
N ILE A 120 12.07 -24.20 -7.57
CA ILE A 120 11.83 -22.87 -7.03
C ILE A 120 11.50 -21.97 -8.23
N ASN A 121 10.23 -21.99 -8.61
CA ASN A 121 9.71 -21.19 -9.71
C ASN A 121 8.25 -20.82 -9.48
N PRO A 122 7.81 -19.60 -9.85
CA PRO A 122 6.40 -19.24 -9.85
C PRO A 122 5.52 -20.20 -10.66
N LEU A 123 4.45 -20.72 -10.03
CA LEU A 123 3.44 -21.58 -10.65
C LEU A 123 2.30 -20.78 -11.28
N GLN A 124 2.02 -19.59 -10.74
CA GLN A 124 1.09 -18.61 -11.29
C GLN A 124 1.85 -17.51 -12.03
N THR A 125 1.13 -16.76 -12.87
CA THR A 125 1.67 -15.56 -13.50
C THR A 125 2.04 -14.52 -12.45
N VAL A 126 3.23 -13.96 -12.60
CA VAL A 126 3.77 -12.89 -11.77
C VAL A 126 4.08 -11.71 -12.65
N ASP A 127 3.53 -10.56 -12.28
CA ASP A 127 3.83 -9.28 -12.92
C ASP A 127 4.52 -8.35 -11.93
N LEU A 128 5.75 -7.96 -12.23
CA LEU A 128 6.47 -6.93 -11.48
C LEU A 128 6.51 -5.64 -12.29
N VAL A 129 6.04 -4.53 -11.71
CA VAL A 129 6.12 -3.20 -12.34
C VAL A 129 7.16 -2.33 -11.63
N ILE A 130 8.09 -1.73 -12.37
CA ILE A 130 9.11 -0.84 -11.79
C ILE A 130 8.58 0.60 -11.78
N ASP A 131 8.15 1.07 -10.60
CA ASP A 131 7.48 2.37 -10.41
C ASP A 131 7.84 3.09 -9.10
N HIS A 132 8.56 2.43 -8.18
CA HIS A 132 9.01 3.00 -6.90
C HIS A 132 10.44 3.55 -6.94
N SER A 133 11.09 3.53 -8.09
CA SER A 133 12.51 3.93 -8.25
C SER A 133 12.69 5.41 -8.57
N VAL A 134 11.83 5.98 -9.43
CA VAL A 134 11.92 7.39 -9.82
C VAL A 134 11.62 8.33 -8.65
N GLN A 135 12.40 9.40 -8.56
CA GLN A 135 12.26 10.45 -7.55
C GLN A 135 12.10 11.82 -8.25
N VAL A 136 11.42 12.74 -7.58
CA VAL A 136 11.24 14.12 -8.09
C VAL A 136 12.47 14.97 -7.74
N ASP A 137 13.63 14.62 -8.31
CA ASP A 137 14.88 15.37 -8.13
C ASP A 137 14.80 16.76 -8.80
N GLU A 138 14.31 16.79 -10.03
CA GLU A 138 14.03 17.96 -10.83
C GLU A 138 12.52 18.12 -11.01
N TYR A 139 12.06 19.37 -11.07
CA TYR A 139 10.63 19.71 -11.11
C TYR A 139 10.42 21.07 -11.78
N GLY A 140 9.18 21.33 -12.20
CA GLY A 140 8.79 22.66 -12.65
C GLY A 140 9.48 23.19 -13.90
N THR A 141 10.14 22.31 -14.68
CA THR A 141 10.82 22.65 -15.94
C THR A 141 10.58 21.56 -17.00
N PRO A 142 10.75 21.89 -18.31
CA PRO A 142 10.66 20.90 -19.39
C PRO A 142 11.68 19.75 -19.30
N GLY A 143 12.82 19.97 -18.65
CA GLY A 143 13.89 18.97 -18.50
C GLY A 143 13.64 17.95 -17.38
N ALA A 144 12.68 18.20 -16.49
CA ALA A 144 12.50 17.44 -15.26
C ALA A 144 12.32 15.94 -15.49
N PHE A 145 11.50 15.53 -16.47
CA PHE A 145 11.30 14.12 -16.82
C PHE A 145 12.63 13.43 -17.18
N ALA A 146 13.39 14.00 -18.11
CA ALA A 146 14.64 13.41 -18.58
C ALA A 146 15.72 13.39 -17.50
N GLY A 147 15.80 14.45 -16.68
CA GLY A 147 16.72 14.51 -15.54
C GLY A 147 16.41 13.44 -14.50
N ASN A 148 15.15 13.29 -14.12
CA ASN A 148 14.71 12.30 -13.12
C ASN A 148 14.93 10.86 -13.60
N VAL A 149 14.59 10.55 -14.86
CA VAL A 149 14.82 9.20 -15.44
C VAL A 149 16.32 8.91 -15.53
N THR A 150 17.16 9.89 -15.83
CA THR A 150 18.63 9.70 -15.83
C THR A 150 19.16 9.36 -14.44
N ARG A 151 18.76 10.12 -13.41
CA ARG A 151 19.13 9.82 -12.02
C ARG A 151 18.56 8.48 -11.54
N GLU A 152 17.37 8.11 -11.97
CA GLU A 152 16.77 6.82 -11.66
C GLU A 152 17.66 5.67 -12.16
N TYR A 153 18.13 5.71 -13.41
CA TYR A 153 19.03 4.69 -13.94
C TYR A 153 20.40 4.69 -13.26
N GLU A 154 20.99 5.86 -13.02
CA GLU A 154 22.28 5.99 -12.30
C GLU A 154 22.22 5.36 -10.91
N ARG A 155 21.11 5.53 -10.18
CA ARG A 155 20.95 5.05 -8.82
C ARG A 155 20.54 3.58 -8.72
N ASN A 156 19.90 3.02 -9.75
CA ASN A 156 19.22 1.73 -9.66
C ASN A 156 19.73 0.67 -10.65
N GLN A 157 20.83 0.94 -11.35
CA GLN A 157 21.43 0.03 -12.34
C GLN A 157 21.56 -1.41 -11.82
N GLU A 158 22.11 -1.61 -10.62
CA GLU A 158 22.30 -2.95 -10.05
C GLU A 158 20.97 -3.67 -9.78
N ARG A 159 19.98 -2.95 -9.23
CA ARG A 159 18.63 -3.48 -8.99
C ARG A 159 17.94 -3.87 -10.30
N TYR A 160 18.12 -3.08 -11.34
CA TYR A 160 17.53 -3.35 -12.65
C TYR A 160 18.18 -4.53 -13.34
N LEU A 161 19.52 -4.67 -13.25
CA LEU A 161 20.22 -5.87 -13.70
C LEU A 161 19.73 -7.12 -12.96
N PHE A 162 19.52 -7.02 -11.65
CA PHE A 162 18.99 -8.10 -10.83
C PHE A 162 17.56 -8.51 -11.24
N LEU A 163 16.64 -7.54 -11.41
CA LEU A 163 15.27 -7.83 -11.85
C LEU A 163 15.22 -8.37 -13.28
N LYS A 164 16.09 -7.89 -14.17
CA LYS A 164 16.21 -8.39 -15.54
C LYS A 164 16.82 -9.80 -15.58
N TRP A 165 17.71 -10.14 -14.65
CA TRP A 165 18.13 -11.52 -14.42
C TRP A 165 16.94 -12.38 -13.97
N GLY A 166 16.17 -11.93 -12.97
CA GLY A 166 14.98 -12.64 -12.49
C GLY A 166 13.97 -12.92 -13.61
N GLN A 167 13.73 -11.95 -14.49
CA GLN A 167 12.89 -12.11 -15.69
C GLN A 167 13.37 -13.23 -16.63
N LYS A 168 14.68 -13.44 -16.75
CA LYS A 168 15.24 -14.53 -17.56
C LYS A 168 15.28 -15.86 -16.81
N ALA A 169 15.48 -15.83 -15.49
CA ALA A 169 15.76 -16.99 -14.66
C ALA A 169 14.49 -17.72 -14.16
N PHE A 170 13.35 -17.03 -14.08
CA PHE A 170 12.09 -17.59 -13.59
C PHE A 170 11.03 -17.63 -14.70
N HIS A 171 10.37 -18.78 -14.87
CA HIS A 171 9.19 -18.89 -15.72
C HIS A 171 7.99 -18.20 -15.07
N ASN A 172 7.02 -17.78 -15.88
CA ASN A 172 5.82 -17.04 -15.46
C ASN A 172 6.11 -15.70 -14.78
N PHE A 173 7.35 -15.20 -14.82
CA PHE A 173 7.74 -13.92 -14.23
C PHE A 173 7.97 -12.87 -15.30
N ARG A 174 7.11 -11.84 -15.33
CA ARG A 174 7.19 -10.73 -16.29
C ARG A 174 7.56 -9.46 -15.56
N VAL A 175 8.39 -8.63 -16.19
CA VAL A 175 8.79 -7.32 -15.67
C VAL A 175 8.32 -6.24 -16.62
N VAL A 176 7.52 -5.31 -16.12
CA VAL A 176 7.19 -4.04 -16.78
C VAL A 176 8.29 -3.04 -16.43
N PRO A 177 9.08 -2.57 -17.42
CA PRO A 177 10.25 -1.73 -17.18
C PRO A 177 9.94 -0.32 -16.64
N PRO A 178 10.96 0.42 -16.16
CA PRO A 178 10.80 1.77 -15.66
C PRO A 178 10.20 2.72 -16.71
N GLY A 179 9.46 3.74 -16.26
CA GLY A 179 8.90 4.76 -17.14
C GLY A 179 7.64 4.36 -17.92
N THR A 180 7.11 3.16 -17.69
CA THR A 180 5.87 2.68 -18.32
C THR A 180 4.62 3.20 -17.59
N GLY A 181 4.60 3.13 -16.26
CA GLY A 181 3.45 3.49 -15.43
C GLY A 181 3.54 2.93 -14.01
N ILE A 182 2.53 3.24 -13.20
CA ILE A 182 2.38 2.79 -11.81
C ILE A 182 1.65 1.45 -11.78
N VAL A 183 2.10 0.54 -10.91
CA VAL A 183 1.68 -0.86 -10.81
C VAL A 183 0.16 -1.06 -10.89
N HIS A 184 -0.62 -0.28 -10.14
CA HIS A 184 -2.07 -0.43 -10.08
C HIS A 184 -2.80 0.11 -11.30
N GLN A 185 -2.27 1.17 -11.92
CA GLN A 185 -2.85 1.72 -13.14
C GLN A 185 -2.52 0.83 -14.34
N VAL A 186 -1.29 0.32 -14.44
CA VAL A 186 -0.91 -0.69 -15.44
C VAL A 186 -1.70 -1.98 -15.25
N ASN A 187 -1.97 -2.39 -13.99
CA ASN A 187 -2.84 -3.53 -13.71
C ASN A 187 -4.27 -3.29 -14.20
N LEU A 188 -4.85 -2.13 -13.89
CA LEU A 188 -6.19 -1.75 -14.31
C LEU A 188 -6.31 -1.62 -15.82
N GLU A 189 -5.33 -1.00 -16.49
CA GLU A 189 -5.37 -0.67 -17.93
C GLU A 189 -4.94 -1.82 -18.84
N TYR A 190 -4.12 -2.76 -18.34
CA TYR A 190 -3.51 -3.78 -19.19
C TYR A 190 -3.46 -5.20 -18.59
N LEU A 191 -2.91 -5.38 -17.38
CA LEU A 191 -2.57 -6.73 -16.89
C LEU A 191 -3.78 -7.57 -16.45
N ALA A 192 -4.88 -6.94 -16.05
CA ALA A 192 -6.07 -7.66 -15.60
C ALA A 192 -6.98 -8.07 -16.76
N ASP A 193 -7.39 -9.34 -16.75
CA ASP A 193 -8.27 -9.94 -17.77
C ASP A 193 -9.75 -10.00 -17.33
N VAL A 194 -10.04 -9.78 -16.04
CA VAL A 194 -11.36 -9.95 -15.39
C VAL A 194 -11.84 -11.42 -15.35
N VAL A 195 -11.80 -12.13 -16.48
CA VAL A 195 -11.97 -13.58 -16.56
C VAL A 195 -10.70 -14.17 -17.16
N TYR A 196 -9.97 -14.91 -16.33
CA TYR A 196 -8.72 -15.54 -16.71
C TYR A 196 -8.98 -16.84 -17.46
N THR A 197 -8.09 -17.18 -18.40
CA THR A 197 -8.10 -18.50 -19.05
C THR A 197 -6.81 -19.24 -18.79
N ARG A 198 -6.90 -20.56 -18.62
CA ARG A 198 -5.72 -21.42 -18.43
C ARG A 198 -5.91 -22.75 -19.13
N GLU A 199 -4.94 -23.13 -19.95
CA GLU A 199 -4.90 -24.46 -20.52
C GLU A 199 -4.35 -25.46 -19.49
N LYS A 200 -5.06 -26.58 -19.31
CA LYS A 200 -4.66 -27.68 -18.44
C LYS A 200 -5.25 -28.98 -19.00
N ASP A 201 -4.43 -30.02 -19.15
CA ASP A 201 -4.84 -31.35 -19.60
C ASP A 201 -5.63 -31.32 -20.94
N GLY A 202 -5.22 -30.46 -21.88
CA GLY A 202 -5.87 -30.28 -23.18
C GLY A 202 -7.25 -29.58 -23.15
N LYS A 203 -7.66 -29.07 -21.99
CA LYS A 203 -8.88 -28.25 -21.79
C LYS A 203 -8.48 -26.82 -21.49
N VAL A 204 -9.27 -25.86 -21.98
CA VAL A 204 -9.12 -24.44 -21.62
C VAL A 204 -10.13 -24.12 -20.53
N PHE A 205 -9.66 -23.79 -19.33
CA PHE A 205 -10.50 -23.38 -18.21
C PHE A 205 -10.73 -21.88 -18.23
N ALA A 206 -11.95 -21.43 -17.90
CA ALA A 206 -12.27 -20.03 -17.64
C ALA A 206 -12.70 -19.86 -16.18
N PHE A 207 -12.18 -18.82 -15.51
CA PHE A 207 -12.44 -18.55 -14.10
C PHE A 207 -12.23 -17.05 -13.80
N PRO A 208 -12.76 -16.49 -12.69
CA PRO A 208 -12.58 -15.09 -12.35
C PRO A 208 -11.08 -14.79 -12.17
N ASP A 209 -10.62 -13.65 -12.69
CA ASP A 209 -9.31 -13.12 -12.31
C ASP A 209 -9.31 -12.83 -10.81
N THR A 210 -8.24 -13.23 -10.14
CA THR A 210 -7.97 -12.90 -8.75
C THR A 210 -6.49 -12.66 -8.52
N VAL A 211 -6.15 -11.70 -7.66
CA VAL A 211 -4.76 -11.26 -7.49
C VAL A 211 -4.43 -10.94 -6.05
N VAL A 212 -3.31 -11.47 -5.56
CA VAL A 212 -2.65 -10.91 -4.38
C VAL A 212 -1.46 -10.10 -4.85
N GLY A 213 -1.18 -8.99 -4.18
CA GLY A 213 -0.05 -8.15 -4.57
C GLY A 213 0.82 -7.71 -3.41
N THR A 214 2.12 -7.53 -3.66
CA THR A 214 3.08 -7.03 -2.66
C THR A 214 3.01 -5.51 -2.48
N ASP A 215 1.80 -4.95 -2.64
CA ASP A 215 1.41 -3.57 -2.38
C ASP A 215 -0.02 -3.53 -1.83
N SER A 216 -0.25 -2.71 -0.79
CA SER A 216 -1.54 -2.63 -0.11
C SER A 216 -2.69 -2.20 -1.03
N HIS A 217 -2.44 -1.33 -2.00
CA HIS A 217 -3.50 -0.76 -2.86
C HIS A 217 -3.80 -1.63 -4.09
N THR A 218 -3.34 -2.89 -4.09
CA THR A 218 -3.77 -3.91 -5.08
C THR A 218 -5.30 -4.02 -5.14
N THR A 219 -5.99 -3.64 -4.06
CA THR A 219 -7.44 -3.49 -3.97
C THR A 219 -8.04 -2.54 -5.02
N MET A 220 -7.26 -1.65 -5.64
CA MET A 220 -7.73 -0.80 -6.73
C MET A 220 -8.38 -1.60 -7.87
N ILE A 221 -7.92 -2.83 -8.11
CA ILE A 221 -8.46 -3.71 -9.15
C ILE A 221 -9.88 -4.21 -8.84
N ASN A 222 -10.34 -4.09 -7.59
CA ASN A 222 -11.69 -4.48 -7.22
C ASN A 222 -12.75 -3.59 -7.87
N GLY A 223 -12.37 -2.41 -8.40
CA GLY A 223 -13.25 -1.55 -9.17
C GLY A 223 -13.78 -2.17 -10.46
N ILE A 224 -13.05 -3.14 -11.06
CA ILE A 224 -13.45 -3.87 -12.29
C ILE A 224 -14.00 -5.28 -12.00
N GLY A 225 -14.33 -5.61 -10.75
CA GLY A 225 -14.87 -6.92 -10.39
C GLY A 225 -13.85 -8.04 -10.20
N VAL A 226 -12.56 -7.70 -10.10
CA VAL A 226 -11.48 -8.63 -9.77
C VAL A 226 -11.26 -8.65 -8.26
N VAL A 227 -11.35 -9.81 -7.62
CA VAL A 227 -11.02 -9.91 -6.20
C VAL A 227 -9.52 -9.92 -6.01
N GLY A 228 -9.01 -8.95 -5.27
CA GLY A 228 -7.59 -8.86 -4.97
C GLY A 228 -7.21 -7.85 -3.91
N TRP A 229 -6.13 -8.12 -3.19
CA TRP A 229 -5.70 -7.33 -2.03
C TRP A 229 -4.19 -7.39 -1.83
N GLY A 230 -3.70 -6.53 -0.93
CA GLY A 230 -2.30 -6.49 -0.55
C GLY A 230 -1.90 -7.56 0.46
N VAL A 231 -0.77 -8.20 0.20
CA VAL A 231 -0.11 -9.19 1.08
C VAL A 231 1.35 -8.82 1.31
N GLY A 232 2.00 -9.44 2.29
CA GLY A 232 3.44 -9.33 2.47
C GLY A 232 4.21 -10.01 1.33
N GLY A 233 5.48 -9.60 1.13
CA GLY A 233 6.38 -10.24 0.16
C GLY A 233 6.46 -11.76 0.34
N ILE A 234 6.62 -12.19 1.58
CA ILE A 234 6.80 -13.60 1.96
C ILE A 234 5.53 -14.44 1.67
N GLU A 235 4.35 -13.87 1.93
CA GLU A 235 3.07 -14.54 1.63
C GLU A 235 2.84 -14.61 0.12
N ALA A 236 3.19 -13.55 -0.62
CA ALA A 236 3.18 -13.58 -2.08
C ALA A 236 4.13 -14.64 -2.65
N GLU A 237 5.37 -14.74 -2.14
CA GLU A 237 6.35 -15.75 -2.55
C GLU A 237 5.84 -17.17 -2.32
N ALA A 238 5.25 -17.45 -1.16
CA ALA A 238 4.62 -18.74 -0.88
C ALA A 238 3.46 -19.02 -1.86
N ALA A 239 2.63 -18.01 -2.14
CA ALA A 239 1.55 -18.11 -3.12
C ALA A 239 2.07 -18.43 -4.53
N MET A 240 3.13 -17.76 -4.96
CA MET A 240 3.81 -18.00 -6.24
C MET A 240 4.36 -19.43 -6.31
N LEU A 241 4.80 -20.00 -5.19
CA LEU A 241 5.29 -21.38 -5.10
C LEU A 241 4.17 -22.42 -4.88
N GLY A 242 2.91 -22.01 -5.00
CA GLY A 242 1.75 -22.90 -4.98
C GLY A 242 1.11 -23.12 -3.62
N GLN A 243 1.53 -22.41 -2.57
CA GLN A 243 0.82 -22.44 -1.30
C GLN A 243 -0.45 -21.57 -1.37
N PRO A 244 -1.62 -22.09 -1.02
CA PRO A 244 -2.80 -21.24 -0.86
C PRO A 244 -2.60 -20.20 0.23
N VAL A 245 -3.21 -19.04 0.06
CA VAL A 245 -3.34 -18.02 1.09
C VAL A 245 -4.43 -18.46 2.07
N ALA A 246 -4.03 -18.63 3.33
CA ALA A 246 -4.94 -18.92 4.42
C ALA A 246 -5.73 -17.69 4.83
N MET A 247 -7.05 -17.82 4.96
CA MET A 247 -7.89 -16.75 5.50
C MET A 247 -9.13 -17.31 6.17
N LEU A 248 -9.69 -16.56 7.12
CA LEU A 248 -11.04 -16.84 7.63
C LEU A 248 -12.09 -16.48 6.58
N ILE A 249 -13.25 -17.12 6.63
CA ILE A 249 -14.40 -16.72 5.80
C ILE A 249 -14.70 -15.23 6.08
N PRO A 250 -14.55 -14.34 5.08
CA PRO A 250 -14.64 -12.92 5.33
C PRO A 250 -16.10 -12.49 5.54
N GLU A 251 -16.34 -11.70 6.58
CA GLU A 251 -17.60 -10.96 6.69
C GLU A 251 -17.68 -9.90 5.59
N VAL A 252 -18.86 -9.72 5.00
CA VAL A 252 -19.08 -8.69 3.97
C VAL A 252 -20.04 -7.62 4.47
N VAL A 253 -19.56 -6.38 4.50
CA VAL A 253 -20.37 -5.18 4.77
C VAL A 253 -20.84 -4.59 3.44
N GLY A 254 -22.15 -4.51 3.25
CA GLY A 254 -22.75 -3.90 2.06
C GLY A 254 -22.76 -2.38 2.17
N PHE A 255 -22.12 -1.68 1.22
CA PHE A 255 -22.13 -0.22 1.17
C PHE A 255 -23.05 0.27 0.04
N ARG A 256 -24.26 0.71 0.41
CA ARG A 256 -25.29 1.13 -0.54
C ARG A 256 -25.04 2.56 -1.02
N LEU A 257 -24.93 2.72 -2.34
CA LEU A 257 -24.85 4.02 -3.00
C LEU A 257 -26.17 4.35 -3.70
N SER A 258 -26.58 5.62 -3.61
CA SER A 258 -27.75 6.17 -4.30
C SER A 258 -27.52 7.64 -4.65
N GLY A 259 -28.34 8.22 -5.53
CA GLY A 259 -28.17 9.61 -5.97
C GLY A 259 -27.04 9.78 -6.98
N THR A 260 -26.60 11.03 -7.17
CA THR A 260 -25.51 11.38 -8.09
C THR A 260 -24.56 12.37 -7.42
N LEU A 261 -23.29 12.39 -7.80
CA LEU A 261 -22.37 13.38 -7.24
C LEU A 261 -22.82 14.80 -7.65
N PRO A 262 -22.84 15.77 -6.72
CA PRO A 262 -23.23 17.14 -7.04
C PRO A 262 -22.12 17.85 -7.82
N ALA A 263 -22.53 18.85 -8.61
CA ALA A 263 -21.60 19.69 -9.35
C ALA A 263 -20.54 20.32 -8.45
N GLY A 264 -19.27 20.14 -8.85
CA GLY A 264 -18.12 20.61 -8.08
C GLY A 264 -17.47 19.54 -7.21
N SER A 265 -18.16 18.44 -6.92
CA SER A 265 -17.59 17.28 -6.22
C SER A 265 -16.89 16.34 -7.21
N THR A 266 -15.89 15.63 -6.71
CA THR A 266 -15.03 14.73 -7.47
C THR A 266 -15.04 13.31 -6.90
N ALA A 267 -14.50 12.35 -7.66
CA ALA A 267 -14.24 11.00 -7.15
C ALA A 267 -13.35 11.00 -5.88
N THR A 268 -12.45 11.97 -5.78
CA THR A 268 -11.60 12.13 -4.59
C THR A 268 -12.45 12.50 -3.37
N ASP A 269 -13.41 13.42 -3.52
CA ASP A 269 -14.29 13.83 -2.42
C ASP A 269 -15.18 12.66 -1.95
N LEU A 270 -15.65 11.85 -2.90
CA LEU A 270 -16.40 10.64 -2.63
C LEU A 270 -15.56 9.63 -1.83
N VAL A 271 -14.35 9.30 -2.28
CA VAL A 271 -13.54 8.30 -1.57
C VAL A 271 -13.11 8.80 -0.19
N LEU A 272 -12.84 10.09 0.00
CA LEU A 272 -12.53 10.64 1.34
C LEU A 272 -13.74 10.54 2.27
N THR A 273 -14.95 10.77 1.76
CA THR A 273 -16.20 10.58 2.50
C THR A 273 -16.42 9.12 2.89
N VAL A 274 -16.28 8.20 1.93
CA VAL A 274 -16.38 6.75 2.16
C VAL A 274 -15.33 6.29 3.18
N THR A 275 -14.09 6.78 3.06
CA THR A 275 -13.00 6.45 3.97
C THR A 275 -13.32 6.84 5.42
N GLN A 276 -13.81 8.07 5.63
CA GLN A 276 -14.22 8.54 6.95
C GLN A 276 -15.35 7.68 7.53
N MET A 277 -16.38 7.37 6.73
CA MET A 277 -17.54 6.60 7.17
C MET A 277 -17.17 5.16 7.54
N LEU A 278 -16.41 4.48 6.69
CA LEU A 278 -15.99 3.08 6.90
C LEU A 278 -15.01 2.94 8.06
N ARG A 279 -14.10 3.92 8.27
CA ARG A 279 -13.25 3.94 9.47
C ARG A 279 -14.06 4.07 10.75
N LYS A 280 -15.06 4.95 10.75
CA LYS A 280 -15.95 5.11 11.90
C LYS A 280 -16.76 3.85 12.18
N HIS A 281 -17.16 3.11 11.15
CA HIS A 281 -17.92 1.87 11.26
C HIS A 281 -17.06 0.68 11.73
N GLY A 282 -15.79 0.60 11.32
CA GLY A 282 -14.86 -0.44 11.75
C GLY A 282 -14.91 -1.70 10.89
N VAL A 283 -14.30 -1.65 9.71
CA VAL A 283 -14.29 -2.76 8.73
C VAL A 283 -12.96 -3.53 8.66
N VAL A 284 -12.15 -3.46 9.71
CA VAL A 284 -10.84 -4.16 9.76
C VAL A 284 -11.04 -5.66 9.64
N GLY A 285 -10.34 -6.29 8.69
CA GLY A 285 -10.43 -7.73 8.41
C GLY A 285 -11.69 -8.16 7.63
N LYS A 286 -12.59 -7.23 7.31
CA LYS A 286 -13.83 -7.49 6.57
C LYS A 286 -13.70 -7.13 5.10
N PHE A 287 -14.61 -7.66 4.29
CA PHE A 287 -14.83 -7.19 2.93
C PHE A 287 -15.86 -6.06 2.96
N VAL A 288 -15.71 -5.10 2.06
CA VAL A 288 -16.75 -4.11 1.74
C VAL A 288 -17.16 -4.34 0.30
N GLU A 289 -18.47 -4.44 0.06
CA GLU A 289 -19.03 -4.59 -1.29
C GLU A 289 -20.01 -3.46 -1.57
N PHE A 290 -19.77 -2.72 -2.64
CA PHE A 290 -20.59 -1.59 -3.05
C PHE A 290 -21.78 -2.07 -3.88
N TYR A 291 -22.97 -1.56 -3.57
CA TYR A 291 -24.21 -1.94 -4.25
C TYR A 291 -25.22 -0.78 -4.33
N GLY A 292 -26.35 -1.00 -4.99
CA GLY A 292 -27.42 -0.02 -5.14
C GLY A 292 -27.33 0.84 -6.40
N PRO A 293 -28.36 1.68 -6.66
CA PRO A 293 -28.53 2.38 -7.93
C PRO A 293 -27.45 3.44 -8.21
N GLY A 294 -26.74 3.91 -7.18
CA GLY A 294 -25.65 4.88 -7.35
C GLY A 294 -24.48 4.34 -8.18
N LEU A 295 -24.33 3.01 -8.32
CA LEU A 295 -23.28 2.40 -9.14
C LEU A 295 -23.40 2.76 -10.63
N ASP A 296 -24.62 3.00 -11.13
CA ASP A 296 -24.86 3.35 -12.54
C ASP A 296 -24.39 4.76 -12.89
N ALA A 297 -24.31 5.63 -11.87
CA ALA A 297 -23.82 7.01 -11.99
C ALA A 297 -22.29 7.13 -11.90
N LEU A 298 -21.59 6.09 -11.43
CA LEU A 298 -20.14 6.10 -11.28
C LEU A 298 -19.45 5.54 -12.52
N SER A 299 -18.43 6.25 -13.01
CA SER A 299 -17.52 5.71 -14.01
C SER A 299 -16.65 4.61 -13.40
N LEU A 300 -16.03 3.80 -14.25
CA LEU A 300 -15.12 2.76 -13.76
C LEU A 300 -13.93 3.35 -12.98
N ALA A 301 -13.41 4.49 -13.44
CA ALA A 301 -12.33 5.18 -12.75
C ALA A 301 -12.73 5.65 -11.34
N ASP A 302 -13.98 6.09 -11.14
CA ASP A 302 -14.47 6.48 -9.80
C ASP A 302 -14.51 5.28 -8.85
N ARG A 303 -14.96 4.12 -9.35
CA ARG A 303 -14.97 2.85 -8.60
C ARG A 303 -13.56 2.42 -8.21
N ALA A 304 -12.61 2.51 -9.14
CA ALA A 304 -11.20 2.20 -8.90
C ALA A 304 -10.58 3.15 -7.86
N THR A 305 -10.91 4.45 -7.88
CA THR A 305 -10.49 5.42 -6.86
C THR A 305 -11.00 5.01 -5.48
N ILE A 306 -12.25 4.58 -5.36
CA ILE A 306 -12.83 4.11 -4.08
C ILE A 306 -12.15 2.82 -3.60
N ALA A 307 -12.05 1.82 -4.48
CA ALA A 307 -11.45 0.52 -4.19
C ALA A 307 -9.96 0.62 -3.80
N ASN A 308 -9.23 1.58 -4.39
CA ASN A 308 -7.83 1.85 -4.07
C ASN A 308 -7.63 2.12 -2.58
N MET A 309 -8.52 2.89 -1.94
CA MET A 309 -8.38 3.32 -0.54
C MET A 309 -8.86 2.29 0.49
N ALA A 310 -9.12 1.05 0.09
CA ALA A 310 -9.50 -0.02 1.01
C ALA A 310 -8.57 -0.21 2.21
N PRO A 311 -7.23 -0.19 2.04
CA PRO A 311 -6.32 -0.22 3.18
C PRO A 311 -6.48 0.98 4.11
N GLU A 312 -6.80 2.16 3.56
CA GLU A 312 -6.98 3.40 4.31
C GLU A 312 -8.26 3.41 5.11
N TYR A 313 -9.32 2.69 4.72
CA TYR A 313 -10.50 2.46 5.57
C TYR A 313 -10.53 1.13 6.32
N GLY A 314 -9.54 0.26 6.08
CA GLY A 314 -9.25 -0.93 6.88
C GLY A 314 -9.83 -2.23 6.33
N ALA A 315 -10.62 -2.18 5.26
CA ALA A 315 -11.15 -3.39 4.67
C ALA A 315 -10.05 -4.17 3.95
N THR A 316 -10.22 -5.49 3.84
CA THR A 316 -9.36 -6.33 3.01
C THR A 316 -9.54 -6.00 1.53
N ILE A 317 -10.78 -5.72 1.09
CA ILE A 317 -11.13 -5.29 -0.27
C ILE A 317 -12.27 -4.26 -0.27
N GLY A 318 -12.38 -3.48 -1.34
CA GLY A 318 -13.53 -2.62 -1.66
C GLY A 318 -14.12 -2.99 -3.02
N PHE A 319 -15.09 -3.90 -3.04
CA PHE A 319 -15.50 -4.63 -4.24
C PHE A 319 -16.66 -3.99 -4.99
N PHE A 320 -16.52 -3.89 -6.32
CA PHE A 320 -17.58 -3.52 -7.25
C PHE A 320 -17.85 -4.69 -8.20
N PRO A 321 -19.09 -5.20 -8.32
CA PRO A 321 -19.42 -6.30 -9.23
C PRO A 321 -19.14 -5.97 -10.70
N ILE A 322 -18.95 -7.02 -11.52
CA ILE A 322 -18.84 -6.89 -12.98
C ILE A 322 -20.18 -6.37 -13.51
N ASP A 323 -20.17 -5.29 -14.27
CA ASP A 323 -21.36 -4.77 -14.96
C ASP A 323 -21.01 -4.15 -16.33
N ALA A 324 -21.96 -3.44 -16.94
CA ALA A 324 -21.76 -2.79 -18.23
C ALA A 324 -20.58 -1.79 -18.25
N ARG A 325 -20.29 -1.11 -17.13
CA ARG A 325 -19.14 -0.18 -17.03
C ARG A 325 -17.81 -0.93 -17.03
N THR A 326 -17.78 -2.13 -16.47
CA THR A 326 -16.62 -3.02 -16.55
C THR A 326 -16.33 -3.39 -18.01
N LEU A 327 -17.35 -3.84 -18.75
CA LEU A 327 -17.19 -4.23 -20.16
C LEU A 327 -16.79 -3.05 -21.06
N GLU A 328 -17.43 -1.90 -20.86
CA GLU A 328 -17.09 -0.64 -21.55
C GLU A 328 -15.62 -0.27 -21.31
N TYR A 329 -15.16 -0.34 -20.06
CA TYR A 329 -13.78 -0.03 -19.72
C TYR A 329 -12.80 -1.04 -20.32
N MET A 330 -13.08 -2.35 -20.26
CA MET A 330 -12.26 -3.38 -20.91
C MET A 330 -12.09 -3.08 -22.41
N TRP A 331 -13.19 -2.79 -23.09
CA TRP A 331 -13.15 -2.42 -24.51
C TRP A 331 -12.33 -1.15 -24.74
N LEU A 332 -12.60 -0.07 -23.97
CA LEU A 332 -11.93 1.22 -24.09
C LEU A 332 -10.41 1.11 -23.86
N SER A 333 -10.00 0.33 -22.88
CA SER A 333 -8.58 0.12 -22.52
C SER A 333 -7.85 -0.86 -23.45
N GLY A 334 -8.48 -1.27 -24.55
CA GLY A 334 -7.80 -2.00 -25.61
C GLY A 334 -7.80 -3.52 -25.46
N ARG A 335 -8.50 -4.09 -24.47
CA ARG A 335 -8.68 -5.55 -24.37
C ARG A 335 -9.30 -6.11 -25.65
N ASP A 336 -8.99 -7.36 -25.94
CA ASP A 336 -9.51 -8.06 -27.11
C ASP A 336 -11.04 -8.20 -27.05
N GLU A 337 -11.71 -8.13 -28.20
CA GLU A 337 -13.17 -8.19 -28.26
C GLU A 337 -13.71 -9.56 -27.84
N HIS A 338 -12.98 -10.63 -28.12
CA HIS A 338 -13.32 -11.97 -27.66
C HIS A 338 -13.17 -12.09 -26.14
N ALA A 339 -12.16 -11.44 -25.55
CA ALA A 339 -12.00 -11.40 -24.08
C ALA A 339 -13.18 -10.66 -23.42
N VAL A 340 -13.64 -9.54 -23.98
CA VAL A 340 -14.84 -8.83 -23.49
C VAL A 340 -16.08 -9.73 -23.59
N ALA A 341 -16.28 -10.42 -24.72
CA ALA A 341 -17.40 -11.33 -24.92
C ALA A 341 -17.36 -12.53 -23.96
N LEU A 342 -16.16 -13.09 -23.71
CA LEU A 342 -15.96 -14.16 -22.73
C LEU A 342 -16.32 -13.69 -21.33
N THR A 343 -15.85 -12.50 -20.92
CA THR A 343 -16.15 -11.94 -19.60
C THR A 343 -17.64 -11.77 -19.38
N GLU A 344 -18.36 -11.21 -20.36
CA GLU A 344 -19.82 -11.07 -20.26
C GLU A 344 -20.51 -12.44 -20.14
N ALA A 345 -20.21 -13.37 -21.05
CA ALA A 345 -20.86 -14.68 -21.08
C ALA A 345 -20.58 -15.47 -19.79
N TYR A 346 -19.34 -15.47 -19.32
CA TYR A 346 -18.94 -16.15 -18.09
C TYR A 346 -19.58 -15.52 -16.85
N ALA A 347 -19.53 -14.18 -16.72
CA ALA A 347 -20.09 -13.49 -15.57
C ALA A 347 -21.61 -13.71 -15.47
N ARG A 348 -22.33 -13.69 -16.60
CA ARG A 348 -23.77 -14.01 -16.63
C ARG A 348 -24.03 -15.47 -16.25
N ALA A 349 -23.27 -16.41 -16.80
CA ALA A 349 -23.43 -17.84 -16.50
C ALA A 349 -23.19 -18.18 -15.01
N GLN A 350 -22.32 -17.43 -14.34
CA GLN A 350 -22.02 -17.59 -12.92
C GLN A 350 -22.92 -16.78 -11.97
N GLY A 351 -23.74 -15.86 -12.48
CA GLY A 351 -24.46 -14.90 -11.63
C GLY A 351 -23.52 -13.88 -10.96
N LEU A 352 -22.42 -13.54 -11.64
CA LEU A 352 -21.42 -12.53 -11.27
C LEU A 352 -21.61 -11.19 -11.99
N PHE A 353 -22.49 -11.13 -13.00
CA PHE A 353 -22.84 -9.90 -13.71
C PHE A 353 -23.98 -9.18 -12.98
N ARG A 354 -23.81 -7.89 -12.70
CA ARG A 354 -24.81 -7.01 -12.11
C ARG A 354 -25.49 -6.16 -13.18
N ASP A 355 -26.81 -6.12 -13.14
CA ASP A 355 -27.67 -5.18 -13.86
C ASP A 355 -28.78 -4.65 -12.93
N ALA A 356 -29.73 -3.88 -13.49
CA ALA A 356 -30.83 -3.28 -12.73
C ALA A 356 -31.84 -4.30 -12.18
N ASP A 357 -31.94 -5.47 -12.80
CA ASP A 357 -32.86 -6.54 -12.40
C ASP A 357 -32.22 -7.52 -11.41
N THR A 358 -30.90 -7.41 -11.22
CA THR A 358 -30.15 -8.26 -10.31
C THR A 358 -30.54 -7.98 -8.85
N PRO A 359 -31.06 -8.96 -8.09
CA PRO A 359 -31.41 -8.75 -6.70
C PRO A 359 -30.19 -8.37 -5.85
N ASP A 360 -30.37 -7.42 -4.92
CA ASP A 360 -29.33 -7.06 -3.97
C ASP A 360 -28.85 -8.32 -3.19
N PRO A 361 -27.53 -8.52 -3.06
CA PRO A 361 -26.99 -9.56 -2.20
C PRO A 361 -27.46 -9.40 -0.75
N VAL A 362 -27.44 -10.50 -0.01
CA VAL A 362 -27.72 -10.45 1.43
C VAL A 362 -26.40 -10.19 2.16
N PHE A 363 -26.29 -8.99 2.73
CA PHE A 363 -25.17 -8.60 3.58
C PHE A 363 -25.53 -8.78 5.04
N ARG A 364 -24.51 -9.05 5.85
CA ARG A 364 -24.68 -9.16 7.31
C ARG A 364 -24.87 -7.80 7.97
N ASP A 365 -24.15 -6.81 7.46
CA ASP A 365 -24.20 -5.43 7.91
C ASP A 365 -24.24 -4.52 6.69
N THR A 366 -24.86 -3.36 6.84
CA THR A 366 -24.98 -2.40 5.75
C THR A 366 -24.76 -0.97 6.21
N LEU A 367 -24.18 -0.19 5.32
CA LEU A 367 -24.05 1.26 5.43
C LEU A 367 -24.58 1.89 4.15
N ALA A 368 -25.07 3.13 4.21
CA ALA A 368 -25.60 3.81 3.04
C ALA A 368 -25.05 5.24 2.92
N LEU A 369 -24.83 5.67 1.69
CA LEU A 369 -24.46 7.04 1.34
C LEU A 369 -25.34 7.53 0.19
N ASN A 370 -25.97 8.68 0.39
CA ASN A 370 -26.51 9.45 -0.72
C ASN A 370 -25.37 10.28 -1.35
N LEU A 371 -25.09 10.08 -2.63
CA LEU A 371 -24.04 10.79 -3.36
C LEU A 371 -24.32 12.30 -3.41
N ASP A 372 -25.59 12.72 -3.36
CA ASP A 372 -25.97 14.14 -3.37
C ASP A 372 -25.42 14.92 -2.16
N SER A 373 -25.07 14.23 -1.06
CA SER A 373 -24.52 14.86 0.15
C SER A 373 -22.99 14.96 0.16
N VAL A 374 -22.31 14.54 -0.91
CA VAL A 374 -20.84 14.59 -0.98
C VAL A 374 -20.40 16.02 -1.27
N GLU A 375 -19.60 16.59 -0.37
CA GLU A 375 -19.05 17.94 -0.50
C GLU A 375 -17.56 17.92 -0.84
N PRO A 376 -17.06 18.90 -1.61
CA PRO A 376 -15.63 19.11 -1.83
C PRO A 376 -14.85 19.13 -0.52
N SER A 377 -13.75 18.37 -0.45
CA SER A 377 -13.03 18.14 0.79
C SER A 377 -11.55 17.82 0.58
N LEU A 378 -10.79 17.92 1.67
CA LEU A 378 -9.44 17.40 1.79
C LEU A 378 -9.41 16.39 2.94
N ALA A 379 -8.32 15.62 3.05
CA ALA A 379 -8.04 14.86 4.26
C ALA A 379 -6.64 15.15 4.79
N GLY A 380 -6.52 15.48 6.06
CA GLY A 380 -5.26 15.87 6.69
C GLY A 380 -5.45 16.57 8.03
N PRO A 381 -4.34 16.97 8.68
CA PRO A 381 -2.98 17.04 8.14
C PRO A 381 -2.13 15.76 8.30
N ARG A 382 -2.65 14.70 8.94
CA ARG A 382 -1.83 13.54 9.34
C ARG A 382 -2.41 12.17 8.98
N ARG A 383 -3.72 12.03 8.75
CA ARG A 383 -4.33 10.73 8.44
C ARG A 383 -5.33 10.83 7.28
N PRO A 384 -5.53 9.75 6.49
CA PRO A 384 -6.44 9.76 5.34
C PRO A 384 -7.92 9.89 5.71
N GLN A 385 -8.30 9.48 6.93
CA GLN A 385 -9.66 9.57 7.44
C GLN A 385 -10.00 10.93 8.10
N ASP A 386 -9.00 11.81 8.25
CA ASP A 386 -9.19 13.16 8.81
C ASP A 386 -9.79 14.09 7.73
N ARG A 387 -10.98 13.74 7.22
CA ARG A 387 -11.69 14.52 6.20
C ARG A 387 -12.15 15.86 6.77
N VAL A 388 -11.88 16.92 6.02
CA VAL A 388 -12.29 18.30 6.28
C VAL A 388 -12.95 18.86 5.02
N THR A 389 -14.14 19.45 5.16
CA THR A 389 -14.82 20.10 4.02
C THR A 389 -14.02 21.31 3.55
N LEU A 390 -14.12 21.67 2.27
CA LEU A 390 -13.28 22.70 1.66
C LEU A 390 -13.35 24.04 2.42
N GLY A 391 -14.55 24.46 2.82
CA GLY A 391 -14.77 25.70 3.59
C GLY A 391 -14.25 25.66 5.03
N GLN A 392 -13.97 24.47 5.57
CA GLN A 392 -13.44 24.30 6.94
C GLN A 392 -11.92 24.14 6.98
N THR A 393 -11.25 24.04 5.83
CA THR A 393 -9.80 23.75 5.74
C THR A 393 -8.95 24.73 6.55
N LYS A 394 -9.20 26.03 6.39
CA LYS A 394 -8.51 27.08 7.14
C LYS A 394 -8.66 26.92 8.65
N ARG A 395 -9.88 26.77 9.14
CA ARG A 395 -10.17 26.58 10.57
C ARG A 395 -9.50 25.33 11.12
N SER A 396 -9.64 24.21 10.41
CA SER A 396 -9.04 22.93 10.78
C SER A 396 -7.52 23.02 10.87
N PHE A 397 -6.86 23.64 9.88
CA PHE A 397 -5.41 23.84 9.93
C PHE A 397 -5.00 24.71 11.11
N ARG A 398 -5.71 25.82 11.39
CA ARG A 398 -5.39 26.70 12.53
C ARG A 398 -5.50 25.96 13.87
N GLN A 399 -6.53 25.13 14.02
CA GLN A 399 -6.70 24.26 15.18
C GLN A 399 -5.55 23.28 15.33
N GLU A 400 -5.21 22.54 14.28
CA GLU A 400 -4.07 21.62 14.30
C GLU A 400 -2.74 22.33 14.57
N LEU A 401 -2.52 23.50 13.96
CA LEU A 401 -1.31 24.29 14.15
C LEU A 401 -1.09 24.69 15.61
N SER A 402 -2.15 25.07 16.33
CA SER A 402 -2.08 25.36 17.77
C SER A 402 -1.52 24.19 18.59
N VAL A 403 -1.80 22.96 18.17
CA VAL A 403 -1.33 21.72 18.80
C VAL A 403 0.06 21.33 18.29
N MET A 404 0.39 21.60 17.02
CA MET A 404 1.65 21.21 16.41
C MET A 404 2.83 22.13 16.77
N ALA A 405 2.56 23.43 16.88
CA ALA A 405 3.58 24.44 17.19
C ALA A 405 3.75 24.66 18.70
N LYS A 406 2.69 24.42 19.50
CA LYS A 406 2.64 24.61 20.98
C LYS A 406 3.36 25.88 21.43
N ASP A 407 2.74 27.03 21.19
CA ASP A 407 3.20 28.28 21.78
C ASP A 407 2.69 28.39 23.23
N GLU A 408 3.51 27.99 24.19
CA GLU A 408 3.17 28.05 25.63
C GLU A 408 2.95 29.49 26.13
N ASN A 409 3.36 30.51 25.38
CA ASN A 409 3.21 31.91 25.74
C ASN A 409 2.00 32.59 25.05
N ALA A 410 1.30 31.89 24.15
CA ALA A 410 0.14 32.45 23.48
C ALA A 410 -1.09 32.41 24.39
N ASP A 411 -1.83 33.53 24.47
CA ASP A 411 -3.10 33.61 25.20
C ASP A 411 -4.13 32.63 24.58
N PRO A 412 -4.62 31.63 25.34
CA PRO A 412 -5.60 30.66 24.85
C PRO A 412 -6.88 31.29 24.27
N VAL A 413 -7.31 32.44 24.80
CA VAL A 413 -8.49 33.16 24.30
C VAL A 413 -8.21 33.77 22.94
N ALA A 414 -7.03 34.39 22.76
CA ALA A 414 -6.59 34.93 21.47
C ALA A 414 -6.43 33.81 20.43
N VAL A 415 -5.89 32.65 20.81
CA VAL A 415 -5.77 31.47 19.93
C VAL A 415 -7.14 30.99 19.49
N THR A 416 -8.09 30.84 20.41
CA THR A 416 -9.46 30.40 20.10
C THR A 416 -10.16 31.39 19.17
N THR A 417 -10.05 32.70 19.46
CA THR A 417 -10.61 33.77 18.64
C THR A 417 -10.03 33.76 17.22
N TRP A 418 -8.73 33.51 17.08
CA TRP A 418 -8.08 33.40 15.77
C TRP A 418 -8.49 32.13 15.00
N ILE A 419 -8.71 31.01 15.69
CA ILE A 419 -9.21 29.78 15.05
C ILE A 419 -10.62 29.99 14.48
N GLU A 420 -11.49 30.68 15.23
CA GLU A 420 -12.89 30.88 14.87
C GLU A 420 -13.13 32.08 13.95
N GLY A 421 -12.27 33.10 13.98
CA GLY A 421 -12.47 34.37 13.28
C GLY A 421 -11.76 34.47 11.92
N ASP A 422 -12.45 35.09 10.97
CA ASP A 422 -11.87 35.50 9.69
C ASP A 422 -11.13 36.84 9.80
N GLY A 423 -10.00 36.96 9.08
CA GLY A 423 -9.19 38.19 9.05
C GLY A 423 -8.40 38.51 10.33
N GLN A 424 -8.50 37.69 11.38
CA GLN A 424 -7.76 37.90 12.63
C GLN A 424 -6.26 37.59 12.49
N THR A 425 -5.43 38.40 13.14
CA THR A 425 -3.97 38.17 13.21
C THR A 425 -3.68 36.98 14.12
N ALA A 426 -2.81 36.07 13.67
CA ALA A 426 -2.39 34.93 14.47
C ALA A 426 -1.56 35.40 15.70
N PRO A 427 -1.85 34.91 16.91
CA PRO A 427 -1.16 35.36 18.11
C PRO A 427 0.24 34.74 18.23
N GLY A 428 1.17 35.51 18.81
CA GLY A 428 2.51 35.03 19.16
C GLY A 428 3.28 34.44 17.97
N THR A 429 3.88 33.28 18.18
CA THR A 429 4.67 32.58 17.16
C THR A 429 3.81 31.90 16.09
N LEU A 430 2.49 31.77 16.29
CA LEU A 430 1.59 31.19 15.28
C LEU A 430 1.47 32.08 14.03
N GLY A 431 1.73 33.39 14.17
CA GLY A 431 1.80 34.34 13.07
C GLY A 431 3.19 34.53 12.46
N LYS A 432 4.16 33.67 12.80
CA LYS A 432 5.55 33.81 12.35
C LYS A 432 5.61 33.81 10.80
N LYS A 433 6.35 34.80 10.28
CA LYS A 433 6.77 34.90 8.88
C LYS A 433 8.28 34.99 8.80
N VAL A 434 8.85 34.40 7.76
CA VAL A 434 10.30 34.27 7.56
C VAL A 434 10.60 34.61 6.11
N SER A 435 11.42 35.64 5.89
CA SER A 435 11.86 35.99 4.54
C SER A 435 12.92 35.01 4.06
N VAL A 436 12.71 34.47 2.86
CA VAL A 436 13.59 33.49 2.22
C VAL A 436 14.02 34.01 0.87
N ALA A 437 15.33 34.01 0.62
CA ALA A 437 15.90 34.29 -0.69
C ALA A 437 16.31 32.99 -1.37
N THR A 438 15.83 32.81 -2.60
CA THR A 438 16.30 31.79 -3.54
C THR A 438 17.04 32.48 -4.68
N THR A 439 17.65 31.71 -5.59
CA THR A 439 18.32 32.29 -6.77
C THR A 439 17.37 33.13 -7.62
N ASP A 440 16.08 32.78 -7.66
CA ASP A 440 15.11 33.37 -8.59
C ASP A 440 14.13 34.36 -7.94
N ALA A 441 13.95 34.32 -6.61
CA ALA A 441 12.94 35.13 -5.92
C ALA A 441 13.23 35.32 -4.42
N VAL A 442 12.67 36.41 -3.87
CA VAL A 442 12.54 36.66 -2.42
C VAL A 442 11.06 36.63 -2.05
N PHE A 443 10.71 35.87 -1.01
CA PHE A 443 9.34 35.69 -0.55
C PHE A 443 9.29 35.39 0.95
N ASP A 444 8.11 35.53 1.56
CA ASP A 444 7.89 35.17 2.95
C ASP A 444 7.26 33.78 3.06
N LEU A 445 7.83 32.92 3.89
CA LEU A 445 7.22 31.69 4.35
C LEU A 445 6.57 31.89 5.71
N ALA A 446 5.43 31.24 5.91
CA ALA A 446 4.70 31.21 7.18
C ALA A 446 4.27 29.77 7.51
N HIS A 447 3.75 29.56 8.71
CA HIS A 447 3.00 28.34 8.98
C HIS A 447 1.86 28.17 7.96
N GLY A 448 1.71 26.96 7.43
CA GLY A 448 0.70 26.65 6.43
C GLY A 448 1.11 26.97 4.99
N SER A 449 2.32 27.48 4.75
CA SER A 449 2.83 27.64 3.38
C SER A 449 2.89 26.28 2.69
N VAL A 450 2.26 26.18 1.51
CA VAL A 450 2.29 24.97 0.69
C VAL A 450 3.62 24.95 -0.05
N VAL A 451 4.51 24.03 0.32
CA VAL A 451 5.84 23.91 -0.30
C VAL A 451 5.93 22.77 -1.29
N ILE A 452 4.95 21.86 -1.28
CA ILE A 452 4.81 20.77 -2.26
C ILE A 452 3.35 20.72 -2.72
N ALA A 453 3.14 20.74 -4.04
CA ALA A 453 1.85 20.49 -4.68
C ALA A 453 2.03 19.42 -5.77
N ALA A 454 1.54 18.21 -5.54
CA ALA A 454 1.84 17.06 -6.40
C ALA A 454 0.57 16.39 -6.93
N ILE A 455 0.38 16.44 -8.26
CA ILE A 455 -0.55 15.54 -8.94
C ILE A 455 0.19 14.22 -9.14
N THR A 456 -0.13 13.23 -8.34
CA THR A 456 0.56 11.94 -8.20
C THR A 456 -0.44 10.83 -7.85
N SER A 457 0.08 9.61 -7.64
CA SER A 457 -0.66 8.40 -7.26
C SER A 457 -1.56 7.80 -8.34
N CYS A 458 -1.56 6.46 -8.41
CA CYS A 458 -2.54 5.69 -9.17
C CYS A 458 -4.00 5.96 -8.73
N THR A 459 -4.24 6.39 -7.49
CA THR A 459 -5.58 6.67 -6.93
C THR A 459 -6.37 7.64 -7.79
N ASN A 460 -5.72 8.73 -8.24
CA ASN A 460 -6.38 9.81 -8.98
C ASN A 460 -5.85 9.94 -10.43
N THR A 461 -4.62 9.52 -10.71
CA THR A 461 -4.06 9.65 -12.08
C THR A 461 -4.60 8.62 -13.07
N SER A 462 -5.27 7.58 -12.57
CA SER A 462 -6.05 6.63 -13.37
C SER A 462 -7.44 7.15 -13.74
N ASN A 463 -7.85 8.32 -13.22
CA ASN A 463 -9.16 8.90 -13.44
C ASN A 463 -9.06 10.12 -14.37
N PRO A 464 -9.44 9.98 -15.67
CA PRO A 464 -9.34 11.07 -16.63
C PRO A 464 -10.17 12.30 -16.26
N ALA A 465 -11.30 12.13 -15.58
CA ALA A 465 -12.19 13.25 -15.25
C ALA A 465 -11.50 14.27 -14.34
N VAL A 466 -10.81 13.80 -13.29
CA VAL A 466 -10.11 14.70 -12.36
C VAL A 466 -8.82 15.29 -12.94
N LEU A 467 -8.14 14.58 -13.85
CA LEU A 467 -6.95 15.12 -14.52
C LEU A 467 -7.31 16.14 -15.60
N VAL A 468 -8.36 15.90 -16.36
CA VAL A 468 -8.93 16.89 -17.29
C VAL A 468 -9.46 18.09 -16.53
N ALA A 469 -10.12 17.90 -15.39
CA ALA A 469 -10.54 19.01 -14.53
C ALA A 469 -9.34 19.85 -14.04
N ALA A 470 -8.25 19.23 -13.63
CA ALA A 470 -7.01 19.94 -13.26
C ALA A 470 -6.44 20.74 -14.43
N GLY A 471 -6.42 20.16 -15.63
CA GLY A 471 -5.97 20.83 -16.85
C GLY A 471 -6.87 22.02 -17.25
N LEU A 472 -8.18 21.87 -17.15
CA LEU A 472 -9.15 22.94 -17.42
C LEU A 472 -9.06 24.07 -16.39
N LEU A 473 -8.89 23.73 -15.11
CA LEU A 473 -8.66 24.72 -14.05
C LEU A 473 -7.35 25.48 -14.32
N ALA A 474 -6.27 24.78 -14.68
CA ALA A 474 -5.00 25.40 -15.05
C ALA A 474 -5.16 26.33 -16.27
N LYS A 475 -5.90 25.91 -17.30
CA LYS A 475 -6.21 26.74 -18.45
C LYS A 475 -6.91 28.04 -18.04
N LYS A 476 -8.00 27.94 -17.28
CA LYS A 476 -8.76 29.10 -16.82
C LYS A 476 -7.93 30.02 -15.91
N ALA A 477 -7.09 29.45 -15.05
CA ALA A 477 -6.16 30.21 -14.19
C ALA A 477 -5.15 31.02 -15.01
N VAL A 478 -4.48 30.38 -15.97
CA VAL A 478 -3.48 31.00 -16.85
C VAL A 478 -4.12 32.09 -17.72
N GLU A 479 -5.31 31.84 -18.28
CA GLU A 479 -6.05 32.82 -19.08
C GLU A 479 -6.48 34.05 -18.26
N ARG A 480 -6.71 33.87 -16.95
CA ARG A 480 -6.90 34.98 -15.99
C ARG A 480 -5.60 35.62 -15.51
N GLY A 481 -4.44 35.08 -15.88
CA GLY A 481 -3.12 35.60 -15.55
C GLY A 481 -2.58 35.19 -14.19
N LEU A 482 -3.14 34.13 -13.58
CA LEU A 482 -2.59 33.56 -12.36
C LEU A 482 -1.35 32.72 -12.66
N THR A 483 -0.44 32.67 -11.68
CA THR A 483 0.78 31.85 -11.69
C THR A 483 0.95 31.19 -10.33
N THR A 484 1.64 30.05 -10.27
CA THR A 484 1.97 29.41 -8.99
C THR A 484 2.95 30.24 -8.18
N CYS A 485 2.84 30.21 -6.86
CA CYS A 485 3.80 30.87 -5.98
C CYS A 485 5.22 30.28 -6.15
N PRO A 486 6.29 31.10 -6.07
CA PRO A 486 7.65 30.68 -6.42
C PRO A 486 8.24 29.60 -5.50
N TRP A 487 7.78 29.52 -4.23
CA TRP A 487 8.23 28.53 -3.25
C TRP A 487 7.58 27.14 -3.40
N VAL A 488 6.55 27.02 -4.24
CA VAL A 488 5.81 25.76 -4.38
C VAL A 488 6.55 24.82 -5.32
N LYS A 489 6.91 23.63 -4.82
CA LYS A 489 7.40 22.53 -5.63
C LYS A 489 6.23 21.80 -6.29
N THR A 490 5.95 22.13 -7.54
CA THR A 490 4.89 21.51 -8.35
C THR A 490 5.38 20.29 -9.13
N SER A 491 4.53 19.27 -9.26
CA SER A 491 4.87 18.08 -10.05
C SER A 491 3.62 17.38 -10.61
N LEU A 492 3.73 16.86 -11.84
CA LEU A 492 2.77 15.94 -12.44
C LEU A 492 3.46 14.59 -12.65
N ALA A 493 3.01 13.55 -11.96
CA ALA A 493 3.50 12.18 -12.09
C ALA A 493 2.35 11.26 -12.49
N PRO A 494 2.09 11.09 -13.80
CA PRO A 494 1.01 10.25 -14.28
C PRO A 494 1.26 8.77 -14.01
N GLY A 495 0.20 8.00 -13.75
CA GLY A 495 0.35 6.55 -13.55
C GLY A 495 0.38 5.73 -14.85
N SER A 496 0.19 6.32 -16.02
CA SER A 496 0.56 5.72 -17.31
C SER A 496 0.84 6.80 -18.36
N GLN A 497 1.47 6.41 -19.46
CA GLN A 497 1.74 7.32 -20.59
C GLN A 497 0.45 7.77 -21.30
N VAL A 498 -0.65 7.00 -21.20
CA VAL A 498 -1.96 7.35 -21.78
C VAL A 498 -2.46 8.69 -21.24
N VAL A 499 -2.19 8.98 -19.97
CA VAL A 499 -2.51 10.27 -19.34
C VAL A 499 -1.90 11.44 -20.06
N THR A 500 -0.60 11.37 -20.30
CA THR A 500 0.12 12.43 -20.99
C THR A 500 -0.41 12.63 -22.41
N GLU A 501 -0.77 11.54 -23.10
CA GLU A 501 -1.29 11.58 -24.47
C GLU A 501 -2.63 12.32 -24.56
N TYR A 502 -3.62 12.01 -23.71
CA TYR A 502 -4.89 12.72 -23.78
C TYR A 502 -4.79 14.18 -23.27
N LEU A 503 -3.89 14.47 -22.31
CA LEU A 503 -3.64 15.86 -21.88
C LEU A 503 -2.97 16.69 -22.99
N LYS A 504 -2.12 16.07 -23.83
CA LYS A 504 -1.56 16.69 -25.03
C LYS A 504 -2.62 16.89 -26.11
N ASP A 505 -3.42 15.86 -26.40
CA ASP A 505 -4.49 15.89 -27.42
C ASP A 505 -5.54 16.99 -27.15
N THR A 506 -5.84 17.24 -25.88
CA THR A 506 -6.74 18.34 -25.44
C THR A 506 -6.06 19.72 -25.40
N GLY A 507 -4.73 19.79 -25.51
CA GLY A 507 -3.95 21.00 -25.30
C GLY A 507 -3.89 21.47 -23.84
N LEU A 508 -4.34 20.65 -22.88
CA LEU A 508 -4.37 21.02 -21.46
C LEU A 508 -3.01 20.88 -20.77
N LEU A 509 -2.14 19.99 -21.27
CA LEU A 509 -0.80 19.80 -20.70
C LEU A 509 0.01 21.10 -20.71
N SER A 510 -0.05 21.88 -21.79
CA SER A 510 0.70 23.14 -21.88
C SER A 510 0.28 24.20 -20.85
N TYR A 511 -0.97 24.15 -20.36
CA TYR A 511 -1.43 25.05 -19.30
C TYR A 511 -0.98 24.58 -17.92
N LEU A 512 -0.97 23.26 -17.69
CA LEU A 512 -0.36 22.68 -16.49
C LEU A 512 1.13 23.04 -16.41
N GLU A 513 1.85 22.94 -17.53
CA GLU A 513 3.26 23.30 -17.63
C GLU A 513 3.53 24.79 -17.38
N GLN A 514 2.66 25.69 -17.85
CA GLN A 514 2.75 27.12 -17.51
C GLN A 514 2.58 27.39 -16.01
N LEU A 515 1.85 26.52 -15.31
CA LEU A 515 1.76 26.49 -13.84
C LEU A 515 2.81 25.57 -13.20
N ARG A 516 3.87 25.23 -13.93
CA ARG A 516 5.00 24.40 -13.50
C ARG A 516 4.64 22.96 -13.12
N PHE A 517 3.46 22.45 -13.48
CA PHE A 517 3.10 21.04 -13.38
C PHE A 517 3.62 20.26 -14.59
N HIS A 518 4.95 20.27 -14.77
CA HIS A 518 5.60 19.44 -15.78
C HIS A 518 5.57 17.96 -15.39
N VAL A 519 5.57 17.09 -16.40
CA VAL A 519 5.74 15.65 -16.19
C VAL A 519 7.11 15.41 -15.56
N VAL A 520 7.14 14.75 -14.40
CA VAL A 520 8.38 14.46 -13.66
C VAL A 520 8.79 12.99 -13.74
N GLY A 521 7.88 12.09 -14.12
CA GLY A 521 8.11 10.65 -14.19
C GLY A 521 6.80 9.87 -14.26
N TYR A 522 6.85 8.61 -14.71
CA TYR A 522 5.74 7.66 -14.68
C TYR A 522 5.96 6.65 -13.56
N GLY A 523 5.65 7.06 -12.32
CA GLY A 523 5.92 6.27 -11.13
C GLY A 523 5.33 6.89 -9.86
N CYS A 524 5.43 6.16 -8.75
CA CYS A 524 4.82 6.51 -7.47
C CYS A 524 5.26 7.86 -6.92
N THR A 525 6.52 8.26 -7.15
CA THR A 525 7.06 9.60 -6.82
C THR A 525 6.63 10.12 -5.44
N THR A 526 6.01 11.29 -5.37
CA THR A 526 5.57 11.94 -4.12
C THR A 526 4.60 11.09 -3.30
N CYS A 527 3.78 10.24 -3.93
CA CYS A 527 2.82 9.36 -3.22
C CYS A 527 3.51 8.40 -2.25
N ILE A 528 4.69 7.88 -2.61
CA ILE A 528 5.46 6.94 -1.78
C ILE A 528 6.52 7.64 -0.91
N GLY A 529 6.62 8.96 -0.99
CA GLY A 529 7.65 9.75 -0.31
C GLY A 529 8.89 10.03 -1.15
N ASN A 530 8.93 9.58 -2.41
CA ASN A 530 9.98 9.92 -3.37
C ASN A 530 9.79 11.34 -3.95
N SER A 531 9.46 12.28 -3.07
CA SER A 531 9.18 13.68 -3.42
C SER A 531 10.43 14.49 -3.74
N GLY A 532 11.63 13.91 -3.56
CA GLY A 532 12.92 14.58 -3.75
C GLY A 532 13.14 15.75 -2.79
N PRO A 533 14.26 16.48 -2.93
CA PRO A 533 14.57 17.61 -2.06
C PRO A 533 13.64 18.81 -2.32
N VAL A 534 13.22 19.48 -1.26
CA VAL A 534 12.74 20.87 -1.34
C VAL A 534 13.98 21.77 -1.44
N PRO A 535 13.95 22.90 -2.19
CA PRO A 535 15.11 23.78 -2.30
C PRO A 535 15.71 24.14 -0.94
N GLU A 536 17.04 24.06 -0.83
CA GLU A 536 17.72 24.16 0.46
C GLU A 536 17.40 25.44 1.25
N PRO A 537 17.31 26.65 0.64
CA PRO A 537 16.92 27.85 1.37
C PRO A 537 15.52 27.75 2.03
N ILE A 538 14.58 27.07 1.37
CA ILE A 538 13.22 26.83 1.90
C ILE A 538 13.29 25.79 3.02
N ALA A 539 13.98 24.67 2.78
CA ALA A 539 14.14 23.59 3.76
C ALA A 539 14.83 24.08 5.05
N ASP A 540 15.87 24.90 4.90
CA ASP A 540 16.60 25.53 6.00
C ASP A 540 15.73 26.49 6.80
N ALA A 541 14.95 27.34 6.12
CA ALA A 541 14.03 28.25 6.79
C ALA A 541 12.99 27.47 7.62
N ILE A 542 12.40 26.42 7.04
CA ILE A 542 11.43 25.57 7.76
C ILE A 542 12.06 24.92 8.99
N ARG A 543 13.26 24.35 8.85
CA ARG A 543 13.98 23.66 9.94
C ARG A 543 14.39 24.63 11.06
N LYS A 544 15.08 25.73 10.71
CA LYS A 544 15.60 26.72 11.67
C LYS A 544 14.47 27.41 12.43
N GLU A 545 13.42 27.79 11.72
CA GLU A 545 12.31 28.56 12.30
C GLU A 545 11.18 27.71 12.85
N LYS A 546 11.29 26.38 12.69
CA LYS A 546 10.33 25.36 13.12
C LYS A 546 8.93 25.59 12.52
N LEU A 547 8.88 26.05 11.27
CA LEU A 547 7.62 26.26 10.57
C LEU A 547 6.87 24.93 10.35
N VAL A 548 5.54 25.00 10.38
CA VAL A 548 4.66 23.89 9.99
C VAL A 548 4.31 24.11 8.53
N ALA A 549 5.21 23.70 7.63
CA ALA A 549 4.97 23.74 6.19
C ALA A 549 3.98 22.64 5.78
N ALA A 550 3.28 22.90 4.67
CA ALA A 550 2.23 22.02 4.15
C ALA A 550 2.61 21.40 2.79
N ALA A 551 2.09 20.20 2.54
CA ALA A 551 2.02 19.59 1.22
C ALA A 551 0.58 19.26 0.86
N VAL A 552 0.22 19.45 -0.40
CA VAL A 552 -1.08 19.04 -0.96
C VAL A 552 -0.82 18.07 -2.11
N LEU A 553 -1.37 16.87 -2.04
CA LEU A 553 -1.12 15.83 -3.02
C LEU A 553 -2.38 15.04 -3.35
N SER A 554 -2.48 14.55 -4.59
CA SER A 554 -3.56 13.64 -5.01
C SER A 554 -3.29 12.18 -4.67
N GLY A 555 -2.60 11.94 -3.55
CA GLY A 555 -2.28 10.60 -3.03
C GLY A 555 -3.40 9.99 -2.19
N ASN A 556 -3.04 8.93 -1.47
CA ASN A 556 -3.91 8.22 -0.53
C ASN A 556 -3.37 8.19 0.92
N ARG A 557 -2.11 8.58 1.14
CA ARG A 557 -1.49 8.62 2.47
C ARG A 557 -0.80 9.95 2.74
N ASN A 558 -0.96 10.44 3.97
CA ASN A 558 -0.51 11.74 4.43
C ASN A 558 0.08 11.72 5.85
N PHE A 559 0.59 10.56 6.29
CA PHE A 559 1.25 10.43 7.59
C PHE A 559 2.46 11.38 7.73
N GLU A 560 2.71 11.86 8.94
CA GLU A 560 3.85 12.75 9.23
C GLU A 560 5.17 12.05 8.88
N GLY A 561 6.06 12.75 8.15
CA GLY A 561 7.33 12.20 7.68
C GLY A 561 7.26 11.28 6.46
N ARG A 562 6.05 10.95 5.95
CA ARG A 562 5.87 10.08 4.78
C ARG A 562 6.11 10.79 3.45
N VAL A 563 5.54 11.98 3.27
CA VAL A 563 5.57 12.70 1.97
C VAL A 563 6.93 13.34 1.74
N ASN A 564 7.42 14.10 2.71
CA ASN A 564 8.74 14.73 2.69
C ASN A 564 9.20 15.02 4.13
N PRO A 565 10.49 14.86 4.46
CA PRO A 565 10.99 15.09 5.82
C PRO A 565 10.82 16.53 6.35
N VAL A 566 10.72 17.55 5.48
CA VAL A 566 10.55 18.95 5.91
C VAL A 566 9.09 19.37 6.07
N VAL A 567 8.13 18.49 5.73
CA VAL A 567 6.70 18.80 5.77
C VAL A 567 6.03 18.07 6.94
N ARG A 568 5.30 18.82 7.77
CA ARG A 568 4.58 18.31 8.95
C ARG A 568 3.07 18.23 8.75
N ALA A 569 2.52 19.00 7.82
CA ALA A 569 1.09 18.97 7.49
C ALA A 569 0.87 18.51 6.05
N ASN A 570 0.22 17.37 5.85
CA ASN A 570 0.01 16.78 4.53
C ASN A 570 -1.49 16.61 4.26
N TYR A 571 -1.95 17.08 3.10
CA TYR A 571 -3.36 17.04 2.73
C TYR A 571 -3.57 16.26 1.44
N LEU A 572 -4.48 15.29 1.49
CA LEU A 572 -4.99 14.59 0.32
C LEU A 572 -6.09 15.43 -0.31
N ALA A 573 -6.01 15.66 -1.62
CA ALA A 573 -6.97 16.47 -2.35
C ALA A 573 -7.11 16.00 -3.80
N SER A 574 -8.21 16.38 -4.46
CA SER A 574 -8.36 16.10 -5.90
C SER A 574 -7.31 16.84 -6.72
N PRO A 575 -6.87 16.32 -7.88
CA PRO A 575 -5.96 17.03 -8.78
C PRO A 575 -6.28 18.51 -9.06
N PRO A 576 -7.53 18.94 -9.32
CA PRO A 576 -7.84 20.37 -9.47
C PRO A 576 -7.62 21.17 -8.17
N LEU A 577 -7.90 20.60 -7.00
CA LEU A 577 -7.59 21.25 -5.72
C LEU A 577 -6.08 21.34 -5.46
N VAL A 578 -5.29 20.35 -5.89
CA VAL A 578 -3.82 20.46 -5.85
C VAL A 578 -3.34 21.69 -6.64
N VAL A 579 -3.89 21.92 -7.83
CA VAL A 579 -3.58 23.12 -8.62
C VAL A 579 -4.04 24.39 -7.90
N ALA A 580 -5.25 24.40 -7.34
CA ALA A 580 -5.78 25.56 -6.60
C ALA A 580 -4.90 25.94 -5.40
N TYR A 581 -4.45 24.97 -4.60
CA TYR A 581 -3.54 25.23 -3.47
C TYR A 581 -2.12 25.61 -3.90
N ALA A 582 -1.66 25.17 -5.08
CA ALA A 582 -0.40 25.65 -5.66
C ALA A 582 -0.46 27.12 -6.10
N LEU A 583 -1.63 27.56 -6.60
CA LEU A 583 -1.89 28.96 -6.94
C LEU A 583 -1.99 29.84 -5.68
N ALA A 584 -2.70 29.37 -4.65
CA ALA A 584 -2.84 30.09 -3.39
C ALA A 584 -1.55 30.10 -2.55
N GLY A 585 -0.72 29.05 -2.66
CA GLY A 585 0.57 28.93 -1.98
C GLY A 585 0.49 28.67 -0.47
N ARG A 586 -0.70 28.50 0.10
CA ARG A 586 -0.95 28.31 1.54
C ARG A 586 -2.21 27.47 1.79
N ILE A 587 -2.24 26.73 2.90
CA ILE A 587 -3.37 25.87 3.31
C ILE A 587 -4.37 26.60 4.21
N ASP A 588 -3.94 27.68 4.88
CA ASP A 588 -4.76 28.47 5.79
C ASP A 588 -5.62 29.52 5.06
N ILE A 589 -6.31 29.06 4.00
CA ILE A 589 -7.21 29.82 3.14
C ILE A 589 -8.55 29.07 3.00
N ASP A 590 -9.65 29.79 3.08
CA ASP A 590 -10.96 29.28 2.67
C ASP A 590 -11.17 29.57 1.18
N LEU A 591 -10.92 28.56 0.33
CA LEU A 591 -11.07 28.69 -1.14
C LEU A 591 -12.51 28.95 -1.59
N THR A 592 -13.50 28.81 -0.71
CA THR A 592 -14.91 29.07 -1.03
C THR A 592 -15.28 30.55 -0.91
N THR A 593 -14.53 31.32 -0.11
CA THR A 593 -14.84 32.73 0.20
C THR A 593 -13.67 33.70 -0.04
N GLU A 594 -12.42 33.22 -0.05
CA GLU A 594 -11.21 34.03 -0.24
C GLU A 594 -10.65 33.90 -1.67
N PRO A 595 -10.12 34.98 -2.27
CA PRO A 595 -9.49 34.91 -3.59
C PRO A 595 -8.14 34.18 -3.53
N MET A 596 -7.84 33.40 -4.57
CA MET A 596 -6.55 32.71 -4.69
C MET A 596 -5.44 33.63 -5.19
N GLY A 597 -5.81 34.72 -5.86
CA GLY A 597 -4.89 35.69 -6.42
C GLY A 597 -5.65 36.81 -7.12
N VAL A 598 -4.93 37.63 -7.88
CA VAL A 598 -5.48 38.72 -8.68
C VAL A 598 -5.20 38.52 -10.15
N ASP A 599 -6.14 38.91 -11.01
CA ASP A 599 -5.96 38.87 -12.45
C ASP A 599 -5.01 39.99 -12.94
N ARG A 600 -4.70 40.01 -14.24
CA ARG A 600 -3.85 41.06 -14.85
C ARG A 600 -4.38 42.49 -14.69
N THR A 601 -5.66 42.65 -14.34
CA THR A 601 -6.32 43.94 -14.11
C THR A 601 -6.43 44.30 -12.63
N GLY A 602 -5.87 43.47 -11.74
CA GLY A 602 -5.91 43.65 -10.28
C GLY A 602 -7.21 43.19 -9.63
N ARG A 603 -8.11 42.49 -10.34
CA ARG A 603 -9.37 41.99 -9.76
C ARG A 603 -9.14 40.64 -9.05
N PRO A 604 -9.80 40.40 -7.91
CA PRO A 604 -9.70 39.13 -7.20
C PRO A 604 -10.24 37.98 -8.07
N VAL A 605 -9.53 36.86 -8.08
CA VAL A 605 -9.95 35.61 -8.74
C VAL A 605 -10.25 34.57 -7.67
N TYR A 606 -11.50 34.11 -7.63
CA TYR A 606 -11.99 33.09 -6.72
C TYR A 606 -11.97 31.71 -7.37
N LEU A 607 -12.00 30.64 -6.56
CA LEU A 607 -12.05 29.26 -7.09
C LEU A 607 -13.22 29.05 -8.06
N LYS A 608 -14.41 29.54 -7.69
CA LYS A 608 -15.63 29.47 -8.52
C LYS A 608 -15.48 30.12 -9.91
N ASP A 609 -14.57 31.06 -10.07
CA ASP A 609 -14.38 31.77 -11.35
C ASP A 609 -13.62 30.94 -12.38
N ILE A 610 -12.86 29.94 -11.91
CA ILE A 610 -11.99 29.10 -12.73
C ILE A 610 -12.27 27.61 -12.58
N TRP A 611 -13.23 27.20 -11.76
CA TRP A 611 -13.63 25.80 -11.64
C TRP A 611 -14.29 25.32 -12.94
N PRO A 612 -13.90 24.15 -13.48
CA PRO A 612 -14.53 23.59 -14.68
C PRO A 612 -15.93 23.04 -14.36
N SER A 613 -16.86 23.22 -15.29
CA SER A 613 -18.17 22.58 -15.24
C SER A 613 -18.06 21.09 -15.62
N GLU A 614 -19.03 20.29 -15.17
CA GLU A 614 -19.11 18.86 -15.51
C GLU A 614 -19.21 18.62 -17.03
N THR A 615 -19.90 19.51 -17.74
CA THR A 615 -20.02 19.43 -19.21
C THR A 615 -18.67 19.65 -19.88
N GLU A 616 -17.89 20.66 -19.46
CA GLU A 616 -16.54 20.87 -19.98
C GLU A 616 -15.64 19.64 -19.76
N ILE A 617 -15.74 19.01 -18.58
CA ILE A 617 -14.95 17.82 -18.25
C ILE A 617 -15.37 16.62 -19.11
N ARG A 618 -16.67 16.30 -19.15
CA ARG A 618 -17.20 15.16 -19.91
C ARG A 618 -16.88 15.27 -21.40
N ASP A 619 -17.06 16.46 -21.97
CA ASP A 619 -16.83 16.69 -23.39
C ASP A 619 -15.33 16.57 -23.74
N ALA A 620 -14.44 17.05 -22.87
CA ALA A 620 -13.00 16.88 -23.04
C ALA A 620 -12.54 15.42 -22.87
N VAL A 621 -13.07 14.68 -21.88
CA VAL A 621 -12.76 13.25 -21.68
C VAL A 621 -13.23 12.42 -22.87
N SER A 622 -14.50 12.55 -23.28
CA SER A 622 -15.07 11.76 -24.39
C SER A 622 -14.37 11.99 -25.72
N ARG A 623 -13.84 13.20 -25.96
CA ARG A 623 -13.07 13.52 -27.17
C ARG A 623 -11.65 12.95 -27.17
N SER A 624 -11.01 12.88 -26.01
CA SER A 624 -9.56 12.66 -25.92
C SER A 624 -9.15 11.26 -25.45
N VAL A 625 -9.96 10.59 -24.62
CA VAL A 625 -9.64 9.24 -24.11
C VAL A 625 -10.17 8.21 -25.10
N ARG A 626 -9.27 7.63 -25.91
CA ARG A 626 -9.64 6.73 -27.03
C ARG A 626 -8.93 5.38 -26.98
N ARG A 627 -9.60 4.35 -27.50
CA ARG A 627 -9.11 2.95 -27.50
C ARG A 627 -7.78 2.76 -28.22
N ASP A 628 -7.55 3.48 -29.31
CA ASP A 628 -6.30 3.41 -30.08
C ASP A 628 -5.10 3.89 -29.25
N MET A 629 -5.28 4.83 -28.32
CA MET A 629 -4.21 5.28 -27.43
C MET A 629 -3.73 4.14 -26.53
N PHE A 630 -4.65 3.43 -25.87
CA PHE A 630 -4.30 2.31 -25.00
C PHE A 630 -3.57 1.21 -25.79
N ARG A 631 -4.12 0.80 -26.93
CA ARG A 631 -3.51 -0.22 -27.79
C ARG A 631 -2.10 0.15 -28.22
N ARG A 632 -1.88 1.41 -28.61
CA ARG A 632 -0.56 1.88 -29.05
C ARG A 632 0.44 1.96 -27.90
N ILE A 633 0.05 2.55 -26.77
CA ILE A 633 0.94 2.73 -25.61
C ILE A 633 1.32 1.39 -24.98
N TYR A 634 0.38 0.45 -24.90
CA TYR A 634 0.62 -0.85 -24.26
C TYR A 634 1.16 -1.94 -25.18
N ALA A 635 1.29 -1.70 -26.50
CA ALA A 635 1.81 -2.67 -27.45
C ALA A 635 3.22 -3.18 -27.08
N ASP A 636 4.06 -2.30 -26.54
CA ASP A 636 5.46 -2.58 -26.17
C ASP A 636 5.71 -2.51 -24.65
N VAL A 637 4.67 -2.73 -23.83
CA VAL A 637 4.72 -2.56 -22.36
C VAL A 637 5.86 -3.33 -21.66
N PHE A 638 6.27 -4.48 -22.19
CA PHE A 638 7.34 -5.31 -21.63
C PHE A 638 8.73 -5.04 -22.25
N ARG A 639 8.80 -4.25 -23.34
CA ARG A 639 10.05 -3.95 -24.04
C ARG A 639 10.93 -2.97 -23.26
N GLY A 640 10.31 -1.95 -22.66
CA GLY A 640 11.00 -0.84 -22.00
C GLY A 640 11.66 0.13 -22.98
N ASP A 641 12.33 1.14 -22.42
CA ASP A 641 13.13 2.10 -23.19
C ASP A 641 14.49 1.51 -23.65
N ASP A 642 15.24 2.26 -24.44
CA ASP A 642 16.54 1.83 -24.97
C ASP A 642 17.55 1.53 -23.85
N ARG A 643 17.45 2.23 -22.70
CA ARG A 643 18.32 2.01 -21.54
C ARG A 643 18.05 0.65 -20.90
N TRP A 644 16.77 0.32 -20.66
CA TRP A 644 16.37 -1.00 -20.17
C TRP A 644 16.78 -2.10 -21.14
N ALA A 645 16.50 -1.91 -22.44
CA ALA A 645 16.84 -2.88 -23.48
C ALA A 645 18.36 -3.17 -23.50
N ALA A 646 19.19 -2.14 -23.33
CA ALA A 646 20.66 -2.24 -23.34
C ALA A 646 21.28 -2.88 -22.09
N LEU A 647 20.54 -3.08 -20.98
CA LEU A 647 21.07 -3.73 -19.78
C LEU A 647 21.51 -5.17 -20.07
N ASP A 648 22.79 -5.48 -19.90
CA ASP A 648 23.30 -6.84 -20.05
C ASP A 648 23.19 -7.62 -18.74
N ALA A 649 22.02 -8.24 -18.53
CA ALA A 649 21.77 -9.04 -17.34
C ALA A 649 22.38 -10.44 -17.47
N PRO A 650 23.08 -10.94 -16.43
CA PRO A 650 23.73 -12.25 -16.45
C PRO A 650 22.74 -13.37 -16.75
N SER A 651 23.25 -14.49 -17.28
CA SER A 651 22.48 -15.71 -17.54
C SER A 651 22.82 -16.79 -16.51
N GLY A 652 21.82 -17.56 -16.08
CA GLY A 652 22.02 -18.71 -15.19
C GLY A 652 20.83 -18.92 -14.27
N GLU A 653 20.62 -20.17 -13.86
CA GLU A 653 19.56 -20.57 -12.93
C GLU A 653 19.82 -20.06 -11.50
N LEU A 654 21.09 -19.97 -11.10
CA LEU A 654 21.51 -19.44 -9.81
C LEU A 654 22.04 -18.02 -9.98
N TYR A 655 21.78 -17.19 -8.98
CA TYR A 655 22.29 -15.83 -8.98
C TYR A 655 23.77 -15.82 -8.59
N ALA A 656 24.59 -15.10 -9.35
CA ALA A 656 25.99 -14.88 -9.00
C ALA A 656 26.09 -13.71 -8.01
N TRP A 657 26.06 -14.02 -6.72
CA TRP A 657 26.18 -13.01 -5.66
C TRP A 657 27.52 -12.27 -5.74
N ASP A 658 27.46 -10.95 -5.56
CA ASP A 658 28.63 -10.07 -5.53
C ASP A 658 28.91 -9.59 -4.11
N ASP A 659 30.09 -9.92 -3.58
CA ASP A 659 30.52 -9.55 -2.24
C ASP A 659 30.75 -8.03 -2.08
N VAL A 660 30.98 -7.28 -3.15
CA VAL A 660 31.08 -5.82 -3.07
C VAL A 660 29.75 -5.09 -3.30
N SER A 661 28.69 -5.83 -3.66
CA SER A 661 27.36 -5.25 -3.82
C SER A 661 26.89 -4.53 -2.56
N THR A 662 26.27 -3.37 -2.74
CA THR A 662 25.56 -2.68 -1.65
C THR A 662 24.04 -2.70 -1.84
N TYR A 663 23.52 -3.37 -2.87
CA TYR A 663 22.08 -3.45 -3.18
C TYR A 663 21.48 -4.86 -3.08
N VAL A 664 22.23 -5.91 -3.42
CA VAL A 664 21.76 -7.29 -3.51
C VAL A 664 22.74 -8.22 -2.78
N LYS A 665 22.31 -8.82 -1.68
CA LYS A 665 23.13 -9.69 -0.83
C LYS A 665 22.37 -10.98 -0.49
N LEU A 666 23.06 -12.11 -0.48
CA LEU A 666 22.50 -13.38 -0.04
C LEU A 666 22.03 -13.24 1.42
N PRO A 667 20.73 -13.37 1.72
CA PRO A 667 20.25 -13.28 3.09
C PRO A 667 20.52 -14.57 3.88
N PRO A 668 20.71 -14.49 5.20
CA PRO A 668 21.08 -15.65 6.03
C PRO A 668 19.87 -16.52 6.44
N TYR A 669 18.72 -16.42 5.77
CA TYR A 669 17.45 -17.03 6.21
C TYR A 669 17.47 -18.56 6.28
N PHE A 670 18.32 -19.18 5.46
CA PHE A 670 18.44 -20.64 5.33
C PHE A 670 19.78 -21.17 5.88
N GLU A 671 20.63 -20.30 6.44
CA GLU A 671 21.92 -20.73 7.01
C GLU A 671 21.70 -21.69 8.18
N GLY A 672 22.37 -22.84 8.14
CA GLY A 672 22.27 -23.86 9.19
C GLY A 672 20.89 -24.55 9.28
N MET A 673 20.02 -24.36 8.29
CA MET A 673 18.72 -25.03 8.24
C MET A 673 18.91 -26.55 8.14
N SER A 674 18.10 -27.31 8.90
CA SER A 674 18.01 -28.77 8.80
C SER A 674 16.81 -29.20 7.95
N ALA A 675 16.91 -30.40 7.37
CA ALA A 675 15.85 -31.02 6.57
C ALA A 675 14.54 -31.18 7.37
N GLU A 676 14.64 -31.55 8.65
CA GLU A 676 13.51 -31.58 9.59
C GLU A 676 13.46 -30.30 10.43
N PRO A 677 12.26 -29.79 10.78
CA PRO A 677 12.14 -28.63 11.65
C PRO A 677 12.64 -28.94 13.08
N PRO A 678 13.33 -27.99 13.76
CA PRO A 678 13.71 -28.16 15.15
C PRO A 678 12.46 -28.22 16.06
N PRO A 679 12.56 -28.83 17.26
CA PRO A 679 11.46 -28.81 18.21
C PRO A 679 11.17 -27.38 18.68
N LEU A 680 9.89 -27.11 18.91
CA LEU A 680 9.44 -25.87 19.55
C LEU A 680 10.02 -25.76 20.96
N ARG A 681 10.29 -24.53 21.41
CA ARG A 681 10.86 -24.25 22.73
C ARG A 681 10.22 -23.02 23.35
N ASP A 682 10.09 -23.06 24.66
CA ASP A 682 9.76 -21.90 25.47
C ASP A 682 10.88 -20.85 25.38
N LEU A 683 10.51 -19.57 25.52
CA LEU A 683 11.47 -18.47 25.51
C LEU A 683 11.88 -18.16 26.93
N HIS A 684 13.17 -18.29 27.23
CA HIS A 684 13.71 -18.03 28.56
C HIS A 684 14.64 -16.84 28.57
N GLY A 685 14.59 -16.06 29.65
CA GLY A 685 15.55 -14.98 29.87
C GLY A 685 15.53 -13.86 28.82
N ALA A 686 14.39 -13.65 28.13
CA ALA A 686 14.31 -12.70 27.03
C ALA A 686 14.36 -11.25 27.53
N ARG A 687 14.92 -10.34 26.72
CA ARG A 687 15.01 -8.90 27.02
C ARG A 687 14.13 -8.09 26.08
N VAL A 688 13.53 -7.02 26.60
CA VAL A 688 12.74 -6.10 25.78
C VAL A 688 13.69 -5.16 25.03
N LEU A 689 13.57 -5.13 23.70
CA LEU A 689 14.38 -4.29 22.82
C LEU A 689 13.79 -2.88 22.69
N ALA A 690 12.46 -2.78 22.64
CA ALA A 690 11.72 -1.53 22.54
C ALA A 690 10.33 -1.65 23.17
N VAL A 691 9.86 -0.56 23.77
CA VAL A 691 8.49 -0.39 24.27
C VAL A 691 7.85 0.76 23.50
N LEU A 692 6.88 0.44 22.66
CA LEU A 692 6.29 1.35 21.69
C LEU A 692 4.83 1.66 22.05
N GLY A 693 4.29 2.75 21.50
CA GLY A 693 2.90 3.18 21.72
C GLY A 693 1.90 2.58 20.73
N ASP A 694 0.78 3.28 20.59
CA ASP A 694 -0.28 2.96 19.64
C ASP A 694 0.09 3.37 18.20
N SER A 695 -0.55 2.73 17.23
CA SER A 695 -0.50 3.03 15.80
C SER A 695 0.93 3.12 15.23
N VAL A 696 1.82 2.27 15.73
CA VAL A 696 3.19 2.12 15.21
C VAL A 696 3.11 1.50 13.81
N THR A 697 3.21 2.33 12.79
CA THR A 697 3.17 1.90 11.40
C THR A 697 4.38 1.06 10.96
N THR A 698 4.25 0.31 9.85
CA THR A 698 5.39 -0.38 9.22
C THR A 698 6.47 0.59 8.70
N ASP A 699 6.17 1.87 8.50
CA ASP A 699 7.17 2.91 8.20
C ASP A 699 8.03 3.24 9.43
N HIS A 700 7.51 3.09 10.66
CA HIS A 700 8.31 3.21 11.89
C HIS A 700 9.22 2.00 12.09
N ILE A 701 8.71 0.79 11.81
CA ILE A 701 9.45 -0.47 11.96
C ILE A 701 10.50 -0.65 10.86
N SER A 702 10.14 -0.35 9.60
CA SER A 702 10.99 -0.49 8.43
C SER A 702 10.79 0.73 7.50
N PRO A 703 11.52 1.85 7.75
CA PRO A 703 11.43 3.04 6.92
C PRO A 703 11.84 2.72 5.48
N ALA A 704 11.25 3.41 4.51
CA ALA A 704 11.60 3.28 3.10
C ALA A 704 12.28 4.53 2.51
N GLY A 705 12.28 5.65 3.25
CA GLY A 705 12.81 6.94 2.79
C GLY A 705 14.33 7.07 2.94
N SER A 706 14.79 8.31 3.12
CA SER A 706 16.21 8.66 3.18
C SER A 706 16.96 7.99 4.35
N ILE A 707 18.24 7.69 4.10
CA ILE A 707 19.16 7.13 5.09
C ILE A 707 19.98 8.26 5.71
N GLN A 708 20.03 8.34 7.04
CA GLN A 708 20.82 9.35 7.76
C GLN A 708 22.31 8.96 7.78
N PRO A 709 23.25 9.86 7.46
CA PRO A 709 24.70 9.56 7.45
C PRO A 709 25.28 9.11 8.79
N ASP A 710 24.77 9.66 9.90
CA ASP A 710 25.22 9.36 11.26
C ASP A 710 24.52 8.12 11.88
N GLY A 711 23.46 7.62 11.24
CA GLY A 711 22.76 6.39 11.62
C GLY A 711 23.54 5.12 11.28
N PRO A 712 23.17 3.95 11.85
CA PRO A 712 23.88 2.69 11.64
C PRO A 712 24.03 2.29 10.16
N ALA A 713 22.97 2.46 9.36
CA ALA A 713 22.99 2.14 7.93
C ALA A 713 23.88 3.10 7.13
N GLY A 714 23.86 4.40 7.44
CA GLY A 714 24.71 5.40 6.81
C GLY A 714 26.20 5.14 7.09
N LYS A 715 26.55 4.84 8.34
CA LYS A 715 27.91 4.44 8.72
C LYS A 715 28.39 3.19 7.97
N TYR A 716 27.53 2.17 7.84
CA TYR A 716 27.84 0.97 7.06
C TYR A 716 28.08 1.29 5.58
N LEU A 717 27.23 2.11 4.96
CA LEU A 717 27.37 2.50 3.55
C LEU A 717 28.67 3.30 3.31
N ILE A 718 28.99 4.25 4.19
CA ILE A 718 30.25 5.02 4.14
C ILE A 718 31.46 4.10 4.28
N ALA A 719 31.41 3.14 5.21
CA ALA A 719 32.49 2.17 5.39
C ALA A 719 32.70 1.27 4.16
N ASN A 720 31.66 1.06 3.35
CA ASN A 720 31.71 0.35 2.07
C ASN A 720 31.91 1.29 0.85
N GLY A 721 32.38 2.51 1.07
CA GLY A 721 32.76 3.44 0.00
C GLY A 721 31.59 4.16 -0.69
N VAL A 722 30.36 4.06 -0.17
CA VAL A 722 29.20 4.77 -0.73
C VAL A 722 29.10 6.17 -0.12
N SER A 723 29.12 7.20 -0.97
CA SER A 723 28.98 8.58 -0.49
C SER A 723 27.54 8.91 -0.07
N PRO A 724 27.28 9.86 0.85
CA PRO A 724 25.92 10.19 1.30
C PRO A 724 24.92 10.54 0.19
N LYS A 725 25.39 11.17 -0.90
CA LYS A 725 24.57 11.47 -2.10
C LYS A 725 24.12 10.22 -2.87
N GLU A 726 24.79 9.09 -2.67
CA GLU A 726 24.58 7.80 -3.33
C GLU A 726 23.91 6.76 -2.42
N PHE A 727 23.55 7.14 -1.18
CA PHE A 727 22.83 6.24 -0.28
C PHE A 727 21.54 5.69 -0.87
N ASN A 728 20.90 6.46 -1.77
CA ASN A 728 19.56 6.20 -2.26
C ASN A 728 18.58 6.18 -1.06
N SER A 729 17.57 5.32 -1.09
CA SER A 729 16.59 5.16 -0.02
C SER A 729 16.67 3.78 0.63
N TYR A 730 16.15 3.62 1.85
CA TYR A 730 15.99 2.29 2.45
C TYR A 730 15.15 1.36 1.55
N GLY A 731 14.12 1.88 0.86
CA GLY A 731 13.31 1.10 -0.07
C GLY A 731 14.12 0.51 -1.22
N ALA A 732 15.07 1.26 -1.77
CA ALA A 732 15.96 0.78 -2.81
C ALA A 732 16.99 -0.25 -2.30
N ARG A 733 17.29 -0.26 -1.00
CA ARG A 733 18.30 -1.14 -0.38
C ARG A 733 17.73 -2.48 0.11
N ARG A 734 16.48 -2.82 -0.22
CA ARG A 734 15.78 -4.00 0.29
C ARG A 734 16.33 -5.36 -0.15
N GLY A 735 17.12 -5.40 -1.22
CA GLY A 735 17.87 -6.61 -1.57
C GLY A 735 19.11 -6.84 -0.69
N ASN A 736 19.47 -5.88 0.17
CA ASN A 736 20.63 -5.96 1.04
C ASN A 736 20.20 -6.01 2.51
N HIS A 737 20.25 -7.22 3.09
CA HIS A 737 19.88 -7.42 4.48
C HIS A 737 20.76 -6.65 5.47
N GLU A 738 22.04 -6.40 5.16
CA GLU A 738 22.93 -5.67 6.06
C GLU A 738 22.50 -4.22 6.27
N VAL A 739 22.01 -3.56 5.22
CA VAL A 739 21.46 -2.19 5.30
C VAL A 739 20.10 -2.21 6.00
N MET A 740 19.23 -3.16 5.66
CA MET A 740 17.87 -3.17 6.15
C MET A 740 17.74 -3.52 7.64
N VAL A 741 18.59 -4.42 8.16
CA VAL A 741 18.66 -4.71 9.60
C VAL A 741 19.09 -3.46 10.38
N ARG A 742 20.06 -2.70 9.84
CA ARG A 742 20.49 -1.41 10.40
C ARG A 742 19.44 -0.30 10.28
N GLY A 743 18.52 -0.43 9.32
CA GLY A 743 17.36 0.45 9.15
C GLY A 743 16.15 0.08 9.99
N THR A 744 16.15 -1.09 10.62
CA THR A 744 15.00 -1.57 11.39
C THR A 744 14.84 -0.74 12.67
N PHE A 745 13.63 -0.22 12.87
CA PHE A 745 13.28 0.79 13.88
C PHE A 745 14.06 2.11 13.78
N ALA A 746 14.69 2.42 12.64
CA ALA A 746 15.51 3.63 12.49
C ALA A 746 14.73 4.88 12.05
N ASN A 747 13.39 4.83 12.02
CA ASN A 747 12.58 5.97 11.63
C ASN A 747 12.78 7.14 12.60
N ILE A 748 13.05 8.34 12.09
CA ILE A 748 13.34 9.56 12.86
C ILE A 748 12.19 10.04 13.75
N ARG A 749 10.97 9.50 13.57
CA ARG A 749 9.76 9.80 14.33
C ARG A 749 9.34 8.70 15.29
N LEU A 750 10.10 7.60 15.37
CA LEU A 750 9.81 6.52 16.32
C LEU A 750 9.94 7.05 17.76
N ARG A 751 8.98 6.69 18.60
CA ARG A 751 8.98 7.00 20.04
C ARG A 751 9.07 5.70 20.82
N ASN A 752 10.16 5.56 21.58
CA ASN A 752 10.41 4.40 22.42
C ASN A 752 10.37 4.82 23.89
N PHE A 753 9.45 4.24 24.66
CA PHE A 753 9.27 4.55 26.08
C PHE A 753 10.45 4.10 26.96
N MET A 754 11.34 3.25 26.44
CA MET A 754 12.60 2.89 27.13
C MET A 754 13.66 4.01 27.09
N ALA A 755 13.54 4.96 26.16
CA ALA A 755 14.46 6.09 25.99
C ALA A 755 13.70 7.43 25.98
N PRO A 756 13.06 7.80 27.11
CA PRO A 756 12.25 9.02 27.17
C PRO A 756 13.08 10.27 26.86
N GLY A 757 12.47 11.23 26.18
CA GLY A 757 13.12 12.47 25.73
C GLY A 757 13.86 12.35 24.39
N THR A 758 13.93 11.16 23.80
CA THR A 758 14.47 10.95 22.44
C THR A 758 13.36 10.78 21.40
N GLU A 759 13.68 11.07 20.14
CA GLU A 759 12.85 10.76 18.97
C GLU A 759 13.78 10.11 17.93
N GLY A 760 13.33 9.02 17.31
CA GLY A 760 14.15 8.23 16.40
C GLY A 760 14.37 6.79 16.86
N GLY A 761 15.29 6.08 16.19
CA GLY A 761 15.62 4.68 16.47
C GLY A 761 16.51 4.45 17.69
N TRP A 762 16.10 5.02 18.83
CA TRP A 762 16.84 4.97 20.09
C TRP A 762 16.21 3.98 21.08
N THR A 763 17.05 3.37 21.91
CA THR A 763 16.63 2.55 23.05
C THR A 763 17.63 2.64 24.19
N LYS A 764 17.26 2.12 25.36
CA LYS A 764 18.15 2.00 26.51
C LYS A 764 18.36 0.53 26.80
N LYS A 765 19.60 0.05 26.67
CA LYS A 765 19.89 -1.38 26.88
C LYS A 765 19.68 -1.75 28.36
N ALA A 766 18.74 -2.65 28.65
CA ALA A 766 18.48 -3.12 30.01
C ALA A 766 19.72 -3.81 30.65
N PRO A 767 19.88 -3.75 32.00
CA PRO A 767 18.93 -3.19 32.97
C PRO A 767 18.93 -1.65 33.11
N ASP A 768 20.06 -0.95 33.01
CA ASP A 768 20.11 0.53 33.14
C ASP A 768 21.12 1.21 32.18
N GLY A 769 21.49 0.52 31.11
CA GLY A 769 22.62 0.86 30.22
C GLY A 769 22.47 2.17 29.44
N GLU A 770 23.48 2.48 28.63
CA GLU A 770 23.54 3.71 27.84
C GLU A 770 22.42 3.77 26.77
N THR A 771 21.95 4.97 26.48
CA THR A 771 21.08 5.23 25.32
C THR A 771 21.87 5.02 24.04
N MET A 772 21.40 4.12 23.18
CA MET A 772 22.06 3.79 21.91
C MET A 772 21.03 3.49 20.83
N SER A 773 21.48 3.25 19.60
CA SER A 773 20.57 2.84 18.54
C SER A 773 19.98 1.47 18.83
N ILE A 774 18.75 1.22 18.39
CA ILE A 774 18.09 -0.10 18.53
C ILE A 774 18.94 -1.20 17.88
N TYR A 775 19.56 -0.91 16.74
CA TYR A 775 20.47 -1.83 16.06
C TYR A 775 21.67 -2.19 16.94
N ASP A 776 22.37 -1.21 17.53
CA ASP A 776 23.56 -1.46 18.35
C ASP A 776 23.20 -2.28 19.60
N ALA A 777 22.08 -1.95 20.26
CA ALA A 777 21.59 -2.73 21.40
C ALA A 777 21.30 -4.18 21.02
N ALA A 778 20.64 -4.41 19.88
CA ALA A 778 20.35 -5.74 19.37
C ALA A 778 21.62 -6.54 19.07
N MET A 779 22.66 -5.92 18.49
CA MET A 779 23.93 -6.60 18.22
C MET A 779 24.65 -7.02 19.51
N VAL A 780 24.60 -6.19 20.56
CA VAL A 780 25.15 -6.56 21.87
C VAL A 780 24.41 -7.76 22.48
N TYR A 781 23.07 -7.77 22.43
CA TYR A 781 22.28 -8.91 22.92
C TYR A 781 22.48 -10.18 22.09
N ARG A 782 22.64 -10.05 20.78
CA ARG A 782 22.94 -11.17 19.88
C ARG A 782 24.28 -11.82 20.23
N ALA A 783 25.31 -11.03 20.51
CA ALA A 783 26.61 -11.54 20.98
C ALA A 783 26.52 -12.29 22.33
N GLN A 784 25.50 -11.97 23.14
CA GLN A 784 25.21 -12.62 24.42
C GLN A 784 24.27 -13.83 24.29
N GLY A 785 23.76 -14.14 23.09
CA GLY A 785 22.77 -15.19 22.88
C GLY A 785 21.41 -14.91 23.55
N THR A 786 21.10 -13.64 23.84
CA THR A 786 19.89 -13.24 24.56
C THR A 786 18.70 -13.08 23.60
N PRO A 787 17.58 -13.80 23.79
CA PRO A 787 16.36 -13.60 23.00
C PRO A 787 15.77 -12.20 23.22
N LEU A 788 15.20 -11.60 22.18
CA LEU A 788 14.61 -10.26 22.25
C LEU A 788 13.09 -10.26 22.08
N VAL A 789 12.43 -9.30 22.72
CA VAL A 789 10.98 -9.06 22.63
C VAL A 789 10.71 -7.59 22.33
N VAL A 790 9.66 -7.30 21.56
CA VAL A 790 9.12 -5.94 21.39
C VAL A 790 7.78 -5.84 22.10
N ILE A 791 7.52 -4.75 22.82
CA ILE A 791 6.21 -4.44 23.39
C ILE A 791 5.61 -3.25 22.63
N ALA A 792 4.33 -3.31 22.26
CA ALA A 792 3.63 -2.25 21.55
C ALA A 792 2.21 -2.03 22.07
N GLY A 793 1.60 -0.90 21.71
CA GLY A 793 0.20 -0.60 22.00
C GLY A 793 -0.76 -1.20 20.97
N LYS A 794 -1.79 -0.44 20.61
CA LYS A 794 -2.82 -0.82 19.63
C LYS A 794 -2.33 -0.64 18.19
N GLU A 795 -2.93 -1.38 17.26
CA GLU A 795 -2.69 -1.27 15.80
C GLU A 795 -1.20 -1.39 15.41
N TYR A 796 -0.47 -2.28 16.08
CA TYR A 796 0.95 -2.50 15.81
C TYR A 796 1.14 -3.04 14.39
N GLY A 797 1.96 -2.34 13.60
CA GLY A 797 2.25 -2.68 12.21
C GLY A 797 1.26 -2.16 11.18
N SER A 798 0.54 -1.06 11.45
CA SER A 798 -0.37 -0.45 10.48
C SER A 798 0.34 0.09 9.22
N GLY A 799 -0.36 0.12 8.08
CA GLY A 799 0.12 0.80 6.85
C GLY A 799 0.61 -0.14 5.74
N SER A 800 1.83 0.06 5.25
CA SER A 800 2.35 -0.62 4.05
C SER A 800 2.61 -2.12 4.30
N SER A 801 2.42 -2.97 3.29
CA SER A 801 2.58 -4.44 3.37
C SER A 801 4.04 -4.95 3.37
N ARG A 802 4.94 -4.23 4.03
CA ARG A 802 6.39 -4.47 3.95
C ARG A 802 6.80 -5.66 4.82
N ASP A 803 7.33 -6.69 4.19
CA ASP A 803 7.92 -7.87 4.84
C ASP A 803 9.16 -7.56 5.68
N TRP A 804 9.94 -6.53 5.32
CA TRP A 804 11.08 -6.05 6.11
C TRP A 804 10.71 -5.57 7.52
N ALA A 805 9.43 -5.27 7.77
CA ALA A 805 8.93 -5.02 9.12
C ALA A 805 8.88 -6.29 9.99
N ALA A 806 9.06 -7.49 9.41
CA ALA A 806 9.25 -8.75 10.13
C ALA A 806 10.65 -9.35 9.92
N LYS A 807 11.19 -9.31 8.69
CA LYS A 807 12.58 -9.76 8.40
C LYS A 807 13.60 -8.99 9.24
N GLY A 808 13.42 -7.67 9.37
CA GLY A 808 14.27 -6.80 10.18
C GLY A 808 14.31 -7.21 11.65
N PRO A 809 13.17 -7.22 12.37
CA PRO A 809 13.13 -7.66 13.77
C PRO A 809 13.66 -9.08 13.97
N ASN A 810 13.35 -10.03 13.09
CA ASN A 810 13.88 -11.39 13.18
C ASN A 810 15.41 -11.41 13.15
N LEU A 811 16.01 -10.69 12.19
CA LEU A 811 17.47 -10.60 12.03
C LEU A 811 18.16 -9.77 13.13
N LEU A 812 17.43 -8.88 13.82
CA LEU A 812 17.87 -8.24 15.06
C LEU A 812 17.87 -9.22 16.25
N GLY A 813 17.22 -10.38 16.14
CA GLY A 813 17.12 -11.38 17.21
C GLY A 813 15.80 -11.36 17.98
N VAL A 814 14.79 -10.62 17.50
CA VAL A 814 13.44 -10.62 18.10
C VAL A 814 12.78 -11.97 17.88
N LYS A 815 12.27 -12.58 18.97
CA LYS A 815 11.60 -13.88 18.99
C LYS A 815 10.11 -13.79 19.29
N ALA A 816 9.67 -12.73 19.96
CA ALA A 816 8.26 -12.45 20.19
C ALA A 816 7.96 -10.95 20.11
N ALA A 817 6.73 -10.61 19.78
CA ALA A 817 6.18 -9.27 19.95
C ALA A 817 4.95 -9.38 20.87
N ILE A 818 4.75 -8.43 21.78
CA ILE A 818 3.57 -8.35 22.65
C ILE A 818 2.86 -7.03 22.37
N ALA A 819 1.63 -7.07 21.87
CA ALA A 819 0.86 -5.87 21.54
C ALA A 819 -0.56 -5.92 22.12
N GLU A 820 -1.24 -4.78 22.19
CA GLU A 820 -2.67 -4.77 22.50
C GLU A 820 -3.49 -5.27 21.31
N THR A 821 -3.13 -4.85 20.09
CA THR A 821 -3.72 -5.34 18.84
C THR A 821 -2.73 -5.23 17.68
N TYR A 822 -2.92 -6.04 16.65
CA TYR A 822 -2.09 -6.07 15.44
C TYR A 822 -2.89 -5.68 14.18
N GLU A 823 -2.22 -5.07 13.21
CA GLU A 823 -2.71 -5.06 11.83
C GLU A 823 -2.52 -6.47 11.20
N ARG A 824 -3.47 -6.88 10.34
CA ARG A 824 -3.56 -8.23 9.76
C ARG A 824 -2.28 -8.66 9.03
N ILE A 825 -1.78 -7.86 8.10
CA ILE A 825 -0.62 -8.19 7.25
C ILE A 825 0.64 -8.27 8.12
N HIS A 826 0.80 -7.34 9.07
CA HIS A 826 1.96 -7.35 9.94
C HIS A 826 2.01 -8.61 10.82
N ARG A 827 0.88 -9.01 11.43
CA ARG A 827 0.77 -10.26 12.19
C ARG A 827 1.20 -11.48 11.37
N SER A 828 0.67 -11.62 10.15
CA SER A 828 1.03 -12.72 9.24
C SER A 828 2.52 -12.69 8.86
N ASN A 829 3.10 -11.50 8.62
CA ASN A 829 4.53 -11.37 8.34
C ASN A 829 5.41 -11.80 9.54
N LEU A 830 5.01 -11.48 10.78
CA LEU A 830 5.74 -11.92 11.98
C LEU A 830 5.80 -13.45 12.05
N ILE A 831 4.66 -14.12 11.87
CA ILE A 831 4.55 -15.58 11.85
C ILE A 831 5.37 -16.16 10.69
N GLY A 832 5.27 -15.56 9.50
CA GLY A 832 6.03 -15.96 8.32
C GLY A 832 7.55 -15.88 8.50
N MET A 833 8.03 -15.11 9.47
CA MET A 833 9.44 -15.02 9.88
C MET A 833 9.75 -15.73 11.20
N GLY A 834 8.82 -16.53 11.75
CA GLY A 834 9.02 -17.26 12.99
C GLY A 834 9.10 -16.38 14.26
N ILE A 835 8.51 -15.18 14.23
CA ILE A 835 8.34 -14.32 15.42
C ILE A 835 6.96 -14.60 16.01
N LEU A 836 6.88 -14.89 17.30
CA LEU A 836 5.63 -15.19 18.01
C LEU A 836 4.84 -13.91 18.31
N PRO A 837 3.67 -13.66 17.71
CA PRO A 837 2.83 -12.52 18.07
C PRO A 837 1.98 -12.87 19.31
N LEU A 838 2.10 -12.06 20.36
CA LEU A 838 1.35 -12.20 21.61
C LEU A 838 0.43 -10.99 21.78
N GLN A 839 -0.80 -11.24 22.19
CA GLN A 839 -1.76 -10.19 22.50
C GLN A 839 -2.08 -10.17 23.99
N PHE A 840 -2.08 -8.98 24.59
CA PHE A 840 -2.61 -8.80 25.95
C PHE A 840 -4.08 -9.24 26.01
N LYS A 841 -4.51 -9.73 27.18
CA LYS A 841 -5.94 -9.97 27.43
C LYS A 841 -6.71 -8.66 27.52
N ASP A 842 -8.02 -8.72 27.29
CA ASP A 842 -8.88 -7.55 27.31
C ASP A 842 -8.74 -6.77 28.62
N GLY A 843 -8.54 -5.45 28.51
CA GLY A 843 -8.30 -4.56 29.64
C GLY A 843 -6.88 -4.56 30.20
N GLN A 844 -5.97 -5.39 29.67
CA GLN A 844 -4.55 -5.37 30.02
C GLN A 844 -3.71 -4.69 28.96
N ASN A 845 -2.69 -3.96 29.40
CA ASN A 845 -1.64 -3.40 28.56
C ASN A 845 -0.35 -3.20 29.39
N ARG A 846 0.67 -2.56 28.80
CA ARG A 846 1.92 -2.28 29.50
C ARG A 846 1.74 -1.46 30.78
N GLU A 847 0.80 -0.51 30.80
CA GLU A 847 0.59 0.43 31.90
C GLU A 847 -0.12 -0.25 33.07
N THR A 848 -1.20 -0.97 32.78
CA THR A 848 -1.97 -1.70 33.79
C THR A 848 -1.14 -2.80 34.46
N LEU A 849 -0.19 -3.39 33.73
CA LEU A 849 0.72 -4.42 34.23
C LEU A 849 2.02 -3.84 34.83
N GLY A 850 2.25 -2.53 34.69
CA GLY A 850 3.47 -1.87 35.15
C GLY A 850 4.75 -2.39 34.47
N LEU A 851 4.66 -2.75 33.18
CA LEU A 851 5.80 -3.16 32.35
C LEU A 851 6.57 -1.93 31.88
N THR A 852 7.86 -1.90 32.18
CA THR A 852 8.77 -0.79 31.90
C THR A 852 9.67 -1.04 30.69
N GLY A 853 9.86 -2.30 30.31
CA GLY A 853 10.83 -2.74 29.30
C GLY A 853 12.17 -3.17 29.91
N PHE A 854 12.40 -2.96 31.21
CA PHE A 854 13.66 -3.37 31.86
C PHE A 854 13.58 -4.76 32.51
N GLU A 855 12.41 -5.39 32.42
CA GLU A 855 12.18 -6.76 32.87
C GLU A 855 12.93 -7.78 31.99
N THR A 856 13.18 -8.94 32.58
CA THR A 856 13.44 -10.19 31.85
C THR A 856 12.11 -10.92 31.68
N LEU A 857 11.86 -11.51 30.51
CA LEU A 857 10.62 -12.22 30.19
C LEU A 857 10.88 -13.70 29.92
N ASP A 858 10.09 -14.56 30.55
CA ASP A 858 9.97 -15.99 30.25
C ASP A 858 8.57 -16.27 29.69
N ILE A 859 8.48 -16.90 28.52
CA ILE A 859 7.22 -17.19 27.80
C ILE A 859 7.11 -18.70 27.64
N ALA A 860 6.10 -19.28 28.30
CA ALA A 860 5.95 -20.73 28.42
C ALA A 860 4.84 -21.32 27.54
N GLY A 861 4.77 -22.65 27.41
CA GLY A 861 3.66 -23.35 26.74
C GLY A 861 3.77 -23.40 25.21
N ILE A 862 5.00 -23.30 24.70
CA ILE A 862 5.34 -23.43 23.28
C ILE A 862 5.91 -24.83 23.00
N GLU A 863 6.69 -25.39 23.94
CA GLU A 863 7.40 -26.66 23.79
C GLU A 863 6.52 -27.87 23.48
N ASN A 864 5.29 -27.91 23.99
CA ASN A 864 4.36 -29.05 23.86
C ASN A 864 3.48 -28.99 22.61
N GLY A 865 3.77 -28.06 21.69
CA GLY A 865 2.95 -27.78 20.52
C GLY A 865 2.07 -26.54 20.72
N LEU A 866 1.53 -26.03 19.61
CA LEU A 866 0.65 -24.88 19.59
C LEU A 866 -0.70 -25.27 19.00
N SER A 867 -1.75 -24.66 19.52
CA SER A 867 -3.07 -24.62 18.88
C SER A 867 -3.42 -23.17 18.51
N PRO A 868 -4.27 -22.95 17.50
CA PRO A 868 -4.69 -21.61 17.11
C PRO A 868 -5.27 -20.84 18.30
N ARG A 869 -4.85 -19.57 18.44
CA ARG A 869 -5.31 -18.63 19.47
C ARG A 869 -5.15 -19.12 20.91
N GLN A 870 -4.22 -20.04 21.16
CA GLN A 870 -3.99 -20.54 22.50
C GLN A 870 -3.43 -19.46 23.44
N ASP A 871 -3.70 -19.61 24.73
CA ASP A 871 -3.12 -18.75 25.74
C ASP A 871 -1.75 -19.25 26.21
N THR A 872 -0.87 -18.30 26.53
CA THR A 872 0.45 -18.51 27.12
C THR A 872 0.60 -17.70 28.41
N THR A 873 1.47 -18.17 29.30
CA THR A 873 1.87 -17.42 30.50
C THR A 873 3.20 -16.72 30.24
N VAL A 874 3.21 -15.41 30.47
CA VAL A 874 4.42 -14.58 30.44
C VAL A 874 4.79 -14.25 31.89
N GLN A 875 5.95 -14.72 32.33
CA GLN A 875 6.55 -14.33 33.60
C GLN A 875 7.53 -13.19 33.38
N ALA A 876 7.36 -12.09 34.12
CA ALA A 876 8.22 -10.92 34.07
C ALA A 876 9.00 -10.76 35.38
N THR A 877 10.32 -10.68 35.28
CA THR A 877 11.23 -10.43 36.41
C THR A 877 11.78 -9.01 36.32
N ARG A 878 11.46 -8.16 37.30
CA ARG A 878 11.95 -6.78 37.38
C ARG A 878 13.43 -6.72 37.74
N PRO A 879 14.12 -5.60 37.48
CA PRO A 879 15.53 -5.42 37.88
C PRO A 879 15.80 -5.61 39.38
N ASN A 880 14.81 -5.34 40.24
CA ASN A 880 14.90 -5.58 41.69
C ASN A 880 14.67 -7.05 42.11
N GLY A 881 14.50 -7.96 41.16
CA GLY A 881 14.26 -9.39 41.38
C GLY A 881 12.80 -9.77 41.64
N THR A 882 11.88 -8.82 41.79
CA THR A 882 10.45 -9.14 41.96
C THR A 882 9.86 -9.72 40.68
N THR A 883 9.03 -10.74 40.82
CA THR A 883 8.39 -11.42 39.69
C THR A 883 6.88 -11.26 39.72
N PHE A 884 6.27 -11.27 38.54
CA PHE A 884 4.82 -11.39 38.37
C PHE A 884 4.54 -12.08 37.04
N SER A 885 3.36 -12.64 36.89
CA SER A 885 2.94 -13.31 35.66
C SER A 885 1.62 -12.77 35.14
N PHE A 886 1.45 -12.80 33.83
CA PHE A 886 0.20 -12.48 33.16
C PHE A 886 -0.04 -13.43 31.99
N THR A 887 -1.30 -13.52 31.56
CA THR A 887 -1.70 -14.34 30.42
C THR A 887 -1.71 -13.48 29.16
N ALA A 888 -1.19 -14.02 28.06
CA ALA A 888 -1.31 -13.43 26.73
C ALA A 888 -1.87 -14.47 25.75
N THR A 889 -2.58 -14.03 24.72
CA THR A 889 -3.06 -14.90 23.64
C THR A 889 -2.03 -14.94 22.53
N ILE A 890 -1.60 -16.14 22.11
CA ILE A 890 -0.76 -16.34 20.93
C ILE A 890 -1.61 -16.09 19.69
N ARG A 891 -1.29 -15.02 18.94
CA ARG A 891 -2.02 -14.59 17.73
C ARG A 891 -1.59 -15.35 16.47
N ILE A 892 -1.45 -16.66 16.61
CA ILE A 892 -1.44 -17.61 15.49
C ILE A 892 -2.88 -18.04 15.34
N ASP A 893 -3.52 -17.61 14.26
CA ASP A 893 -4.98 -17.65 14.16
C ASP A 893 -5.47 -18.92 13.45
N THR A 894 -4.59 -19.65 12.76
CA THR A 894 -4.96 -20.84 12.00
C THR A 894 -3.99 -22.03 12.12
N PRO A 895 -4.43 -23.28 11.86
CA PRO A 895 -3.56 -24.46 11.87
C PRO A 895 -2.35 -24.39 10.93
N ILE A 896 -2.49 -23.85 9.71
CA ILE A 896 -1.33 -23.76 8.81
C ILE A 896 -0.31 -22.72 9.30
N GLU A 897 -0.75 -21.66 9.96
CA GLU A 897 0.15 -20.71 10.60
C GLU A 897 0.95 -21.35 11.75
N VAL A 898 0.37 -22.33 12.47
CA VAL A 898 1.11 -23.16 13.43
C VAL A 898 2.25 -23.91 12.74
N GLU A 899 1.99 -24.51 11.58
CA GLU A 899 3.02 -25.21 10.81
C GLU A 899 4.10 -24.25 10.28
N TYR A 900 3.73 -23.05 9.82
CA TYR A 900 4.71 -22.03 9.43
C TYR A 900 5.62 -21.66 10.61
N TYR A 901 5.06 -21.40 11.79
CA TYR A 901 5.84 -21.09 12.99
C TYR A 901 6.74 -22.27 13.41
N ARG A 902 6.21 -23.50 13.39
CA ARG A 902 6.96 -24.73 13.68
C ARG A 902 8.16 -24.90 12.75
N HIS A 903 8.03 -24.51 11.49
CA HIS A 903 9.11 -24.57 10.52
C HIS A 903 10.13 -23.41 10.65
N GLY A 904 9.90 -22.46 11.56
CA GLY A 904 10.71 -21.26 11.73
C GLY A 904 10.41 -20.15 10.72
N GLY A 905 9.34 -20.31 9.93
CA GLY A 905 8.92 -19.39 8.88
C GLY A 905 8.30 -20.11 7.69
N ILE A 906 7.54 -19.35 6.89
CA ILE A 906 6.80 -19.88 5.74
C ILE A 906 7.74 -20.30 4.60
N LEU A 907 8.84 -19.58 4.34
CA LEU A 907 9.80 -19.97 3.29
C LEU A 907 10.52 -21.27 3.64
N GLN A 908 10.86 -21.46 4.92
CA GLN A 908 11.44 -22.72 5.42
C GLN A 908 10.43 -23.87 5.32
N TYR A 909 9.14 -23.61 5.56
CA TYR A 909 8.06 -24.57 5.33
C TYR A 909 7.99 -25.01 3.87
N VAL A 910 7.91 -24.05 2.95
CA VAL A 910 7.85 -24.33 1.51
C VAL A 910 9.09 -25.08 1.03
N LEU A 911 10.28 -24.64 1.43
CA LEU A 911 11.54 -25.27 1.04
C LEU A 911 11.61 -26.74 1.52
N ARG A 912 11.28 -27.04 2.79
CA ARG A 912 11.23 -28.43 3.29
C ARG A 912 10.22 -29.28 2.52
N GLY A 913 9.05 -28.71 2.21
CA GLY A 913 8.04 -29.35 1.36
C GLY A 913 8.52 -29.66 -0.06
N MET A 914 9.66 -29.09 -0.47
CA MET A 914 10.31 -29.38 -1.74
C MET A 914 11.49 -30.35 -1.64
N ILE A 915 12.24 -30.39 -0.54
CA ILE A 915 13.49 -31.18 -0.39
C ILE A 915 13.31 -32.71 -0.52
N GLY A 916 12.15 -33.27 -0.17
CA GLY A 916 11.92 -34.73 -0.16
C GLY A 916 11.14 -35.31 -1.35
N ARG A 917 11.16 -34.67 -2.50
CA ARG A 917 10.25 -34.96 -3.63
C ARG A 917 10.96 -35.11 -4.97
#